data_AF-A0A0V1PXQ2-F1
#
_entry.id   AF-A0A0V1PXQ2-F1
#
_cell.length_a   1.000
_cell.length_b   1.000
_cell.length_c   1.000
_cell.angle_alpha   90.00
_cell.angle_beta   90.00
_cell.angle_gamma   90.00
#
_symmetry.space_group_name_H-M   'P 1'
#
loop_
_entity.id
_entity.type
_entity.pdbx_description
1 polymer ?
#
loop_
_entity_poly.entity_id
_entity_poly.type
_entity_poly.pdbx_seq_one_letter_code
_entity_poly.pdbx_strand_id
1 'polypeptide(L)'
;MDSLRTAFVNQDIEPFYIGGISASVSANGEILATPINEDVVITDLSTNEIIHKIEGDGELITNLVITPDAKKLAILSQSQQLRIFDLNEGQISKTFKMSSPVYMSAVDNTSTLFAFGGSDGVITVWDIEGGYVTHSLKGHGVTICSLTFYGELNSSNWKLASGDIMGTVKIWDLVKRKCISTINEHNSAVRGVAFNESGEYFITGGRDQVAIIYNTKNFKALKTFPVKDQIENAGFIELPWSRNNDNLYFYTAGSENILKIWNFDSGKLVAQTTTPLQTNEELMIIDVLELEDNRLMLVISDQTLAFVDTNQYNDESEVVEINIINRIAGNHGTIADIRYVGPDFQFLALATNSPSLRILNPDRPFELNICEGHTDLLNAIDVSLDGMWIATASKDNEARLWRWNDDSFEEYAVFHGHAGAVTAISLPKSSSQEFPPFIITGSSDLTVKKWKVPKPTGSVQVVKTSEYTRRAHEKDINSIDVSPNDEFFATASYDKLGKVWNLESGETVGVLKGHKRGLWDINFCKYDKLIATSSGDKTVKLWSLNDFTCTKTFEGHTNAVQRVRFFNKNQQIISTGADGLIKLWDVKDVAGECLKTIDNHDNRIWALDIKDDGLEMVSADADGQLSIWTDNTDEFLQEQEAQQKTKIEQEQKLTNYITSKDWSSAFLLALTLDHPMRLYNVIKSSINLNEDPNSAIGSFKLEATIGQLASEQLLKFFKKIRDWNVNGKFFEISQKLITVILHKFEIETLIEIPGLMKLVDSIIPYSERHFTRIDDLIEQSFMLDYTVKEMDKLD
;
A
#
# COMPACT_ATOMS: atom_id res chain seq x y z
N MET A 1 26.33 1.70 -25.38
CA MET A 1 26.17 0.39 -24.72
C MET A 1 25.30 0.69 -23.52
N ASP A 2 24.02 0.36 -23.59
CA ASP A 2 23.12 0.60 -22.46
C ASP A 2 23.66 -0.22 -21.27
N SER A 3 23.90 0.45 -20.14
CA SER A 3 24.34 -0.13 -18.87
C SER A 3 23.34 -1.21 -18.43
N LEU A 4 23.84 -2.25 -17.74
CA LEU A 4 22.96 -3.21 -17.06
C LEU A 4 22.21 -2.47 -15.96
N ARG A 5 20.88 -2.53 -15.97
CA ARG A 5 20.04 -1.89 -14.95
C ARG A 5 20.09 -2.74 -13.69
N THR A 6 20.44 -2.12 -12.57
CA THR A 6 20.68 -2.79 -11.29
C THR A 6 20.15 -2.02 -10.09
N ALA A 7 19.80 -0.74 -10.19
CA ALA A 7 19.16 0.01 -9.11
C ALA A 7 17.71 0.29 -9.46
N PHE A 8 16.80 -0.01 -8.54
CA PHE A 8 15.37 0.26 -8.70
C PHE A 8 14.89 0.97 -7.45
N VAL A 9 14.04 1.97 -7.64
CA VAL A 9 13.26 2.63 -6.58
C VAL A 9 11.86 2.05 -6.64
N ASN A 10 11.30 1.67 -5.49
CA ASN A 10 9.92 1.22 -5.39
C ASN A 10 8.97 2.33 -4.98
N GLN A 11 7.77 2.25 -5.54
CA GLN A 11 6.56 2.88 -5.05
C GLN A 11 5.57 1.76 -4.73
N ASP A 12 5.20 1.64 -3.47
CA ASP A 12 4.30 0.59 -2.99
C ASP A 12 2.88 1.14 -2.88
N ILE A 13 1.94 0.38 -3.45
CA ILE A 13 0.50 0.58 -3.31
C ILE A 13 0.03 -0.51 -2.35
N GLU A 14 -0.14 -0.13 -1.09
CA GLU A 14 -0.65 -0.99 -0.03
C GLU A 14 -2.19 -0.99 -0.03
N PRO A 15 -2.83 -2.13 0.30
CA PRO A 15 -4.26 -2.13 0.59
C PRO A 15 -4.52 -1.28 1.83
N PHE A 16 -5.43 -0.31 1.73
CA PHE A 16 -5.72 0.61 2.83
C PHE A 16 -7.03 0.27 3.57
N TYR A 17 -7.83 -0.65 3.03
CA TYR A 17 -9.08 -1.10 3.65
C TYR A 17 -9.22 -2.61 3.55
N ILE A 18 -9.11 -3.27 4.71
CA ILE A 18 -9.22 -4.72 4.85
C ILE A 18 -10.11 -5.02 6.07
N GLY A 19 -11.30 -5.56 5.80
CA GLY A 19 -12.24 -5.96 6.83
C GLY A 19 -13.69 -5.86 6.37
N GLY A 20 -14.61 -6.44 7.16
CA GLY A 20 -16.06 -6.35 6.94
C GLY A 20 -16.73 -5.21 7.71
N ILE A 21 -15.96 -4.26 8.23
CA ILE A 21 -16.43 -3.14 9.06
C ILE A 21 -16.60 -1.93 8.16
N SER A 22 -17.63 -1.13 8.40
CA SER A 22 -17.86 0.13 7.68
C SER A 22 -16.64 1.05 7.76
N ALA A 23 -16.24 1.60 6.61
CA ALA A 23 -15.34 2.74 6.57
C ALA A 23 -16.05 3.96 7.20
N SER A 24 -15.29 4.97 7.63
CA SER A 24 -15.86 6.23 8.11
C SER A 24 -15.29 7.40 7.35
N VAL A 25 -16.14 8.33 6.93
CA VAL A 25 -15.75 9.51 6.16
C VAL A 25 -16.12 10.79 6.91
N SER A 26 -15.30 11.82 6.73
CA SER A 26 -15.63 13.19 7.15
C SER A 26 -16.80 13.76 6.32
N ALA A 27 -17.53 14.74 6.85
CA ALA A 27 -18.68 15.31 6.18
C ALA A 27 -18.33 15.98 4.83
N ASN A 28 -17.12 16.55 4.75
CA ASN A 28 -16.56 17.14 3.53
C ASN A 28 -16.15 16.11 2.48
N GLY A 29 -16.04 14.82 2.85
CA GLY A 29 -15.61 13.76 1.94
C GLY A 29 -14.12 13.76 1.62
N GLU A 30 -13.30 14.51 2.35
CA GLU A 30 -11.85 14.59 2.12
C GLU A 30 -11.11 13.50 2.89
N ILE A 31 -11.36 13.40 4.19
CA ILE A 31 -10.68 12.42 5.05
C ILE A 31 -11.53 11.16 5.17
N LEU A 32 -10.91 10.03 4.85
CA LEU A 32 -11.44 8.69 4.98
C LEU A 32 -10.60 7.92 6.00
N ALA A 33 -11.28 7.23 6.91
CA ALA A 33 -10.63 6.35 7.87
C ALA A 33 -11.14 4.92 7.65
N THR A 34 -10.20 3.99 7.52
CA THR A 34 -10.45 2.59 7.16
C THR A 34 -9.68 1.64 8.06
N PRO A 35 -10.32 0.54 8.51
CA PRO A 35 -9.61 -0.51 9.24
C PRO A 35 -8.84 -1.41 8.27
N ILE A 36 -7.65 -1.84 8.71
CA ILE A 36 -6.84 -2.89 8.13
C ILE A 36 -6.60 -3.94 9.21
N ASN A 37 -7.50 -4.92 9.31
CA ASN A 37 -7.49 -5.94 10.37
C ASN A 37 -7.48 -5.33 11.80
N GLU A 38 -6.29 -5.17 12.38
CA GLU A 38 -6.05 -4.59 13.71
C GLU A 38 -5.64 -3.11 13.66
N ASP A 39 -5.10 -2.65 12.53
CA ASP A 39 -4.60 -1.30 12.32
C ASP A 39 -5.67 -0.40 11.70
N VAL A 40 -5.50 0.92 11.81
CA VAL A 40 -6.33 1.90 11.13
C VAL A 40 -5.47 2.75 10.22
N VAL A 41 -5.92 2.94 8.99
CA VAL A 41 -5.32 3.87 8.04
C VAL A 41 -6.27 5.02 7.79
N ILE A 42 -5.70 6.23 7.77
CA ILE A 42 -6.40 7.46 7.44
C ILE A 42 -5.83 7.96 6.11
N THR A 43 -6.71 8.08 5.12
CA THR A 43 -6.38 8.56 3.78
C THR A 43 -7.06 9.89 3.52
N ASP A 44 -6.37 10.75 2.77
CA ASP A 44 -6.98 11.91 2.15
C ASP A 44 -7.34 11.57 0.70
N LEU A 45 -8.63 11.64 0.39
CA LEU A 45 -9.20 11.31 -0.90
C LEU A 45 -8.89 12.38 -1.96
N SER A 46 -8.54 13.60 -1.56
CA SER A 46 -8.21 14.68 -2.51
C SER A 46 -6.78 14.56 -3.05
N THR A 47 -5.85 14.16 -2.18
CA THR A 47 -4.43 13.98 -2.50
C THR A 47 -4.08 12.53 -2.86
N ASN A 48 -4.95 11.57 -2.50
CA ASN A 48 -4.70 10.13 -2.59
C ASN A 48 -3.45 9.69 -1.80
N GLU A 49 -3.19 10.33 -0.66
CA GLU A 49 -2.09 10.00 0.23
C GLU A 49 -2.58 9.42 1.58
N ILE A 50 -1.78 8.51 2.14
CA ILE A 50 -1.98 8.00 3.50
C ILE A 50 -1.39 9.01 4.49
N ILE A 51 -2.24 9.65 5.30
CA ILE A 51 -1.81 10.64 6.29
C ILE A 51 -1.20 9.94 7.52
N HIS A 52 -1.93 8.96 8.07
CA HIS A 52 -1.58 8.29 9.31
C HIS A 52 -1.91 6.79 9.26
N LYS A 53 -1.00 5.98 9.81
CA LYS A 53 -1.18 4.56 10.09
C LYS A 53 -1.11 4.36 11.59
N ILE A 54 -2.20 3.90 12.20
CA ILE A 54 -2.36 3.74 13.64
C ILE A 54 -2.30 2.26 13.95
N GLU A 55 -1.28 1.86 14.72
CA GLU A 55 -1.11 0.47 15.16
C GLU A 55 -2.20 0.04 16.16
N GLY A 56 -2.74 -1.15 15.94
CA GLY A 56 -3.80 -1.76 16.73
C GLY A 56 -3.43 -2.16 18.16
N ASP A 57 -4.37 -2.83 18.83
CA ASP A 57 -4.19 -3.44 20.16
C ASP A 57 -3.74 -4.92 20.10
N GLY A 58 -3.49 -5.48 18.91
CA GLY A 58 -3.31 -6.93 18.73
C GLY A 58 -4.62 -7.71 18.49
N GLU A 59 -5.76 -7.01 18.50
CA GLU A 59 -7.09 -7.58 18.23
C GLU A 59 -7.78 -6.79 17.11
N LEU A 60 -8.69 -7.47 16.42
CA LEU A 60 -9.46 -6.89 15.34
C LEU A 60 -10.26 -5.66 15.82
N ILE A 61 -10.31 -4.65 14.97
CA ILE A 61 -11.21 -3.52 15.15
C ILE A 61 -12.65 -4.05 15.03
N THR A 62 -13.57 -3.40 15.73
CA THR A 62 -15.01 -3.71 15.69
C THR A 62 -15.80 -2.61 15.05
N ASN A 63 -15.42 -1.36 15.30
CA ASN A 63 -16.02 -0.21 14.67
C ASN A 63 -15.07 1.00 14.66
N LEU A 64 -15.32 1.91 13.72
CA LEU A 64 -14.53 3.10 13.48
C LEU A 64 -15.46 4.26 13.11
N VAL A 65 -15.36 5.39 13.80
CA VAL A 65 -16.13 6.59 13.41
C VAL A 65 -15.33 7.88 13.60
N ILE A 66 -15.35 8.72 12.57
CA ILE A 66 -14.76 10.07 12.54
C ILE A 66 -15.81 11.14 12.84
N THR A 67 -15.40 12.25 13.44
CA THR A 67 -16.26 13.43 13.56
C THR A 67 -16.49 14.11 12.20
N PRO A 68 -17.66 14.71 11.94
CA PRO A 68 -17.93 15.54 10.77
C PRO A 68 -16.84 16.58 10.48
N ASP A 69 -16.34 17.27 11.53
CA ASP A 69 -15.25 18.25 11.49
C ASP A 69 -13.87 17.67 11.13
N ALA A 70 -13.74 16.35 11.01
CA ALA A 70 -12.48 15.63 10.81
C ALA A 70 -11.36 15.94 11.83
N LYS A 71 -11.73 16.24 13.09
CA LYS A 71 -10.75 16.50 14.17
C LYS A 71 -10.43 15.26 14.99
N LYS A 72 -11.44 14.45 15.31
CA LYS A 72 -11.26 13.27 16.17
C LYS A 72 -11.80 12.01 15.52
N LEU A 73 -11.13 10.92 15.83
CA LEU A 73 -11.46 9.57 15.37
C LEU A 73 -11.61 8.65 16.56
N ALA A 74 -12.73 7.93 16.65
CA ALA A 74 -12.98 6.91 17.65
C ALA A 74 -12.71 5.52 17.05
N ILE A 75 -11.79 4.78 17.67
CA ILE A 75 -11.40 3.43 17.28
C ILE A 75 -11.84 2.48 18.39
N LEU A 76 -12.60 1.44 18.01
CA LEU A 76 -13.12 0.45 18.94
C LEU A 76 -12.58 -0.94 18.58
N SER A 77 -11.91 -1.61 19.51
CA SER A 77 -11.40 -2.98 19.31
C SER A 77 -12.26 -4.04 20.00
N GLN A 78 -12.11 -5.30 19.57
CA GLN A 78 -12.76 -6.45 20.22
C GLN A 78 -12.42 -6.56 21.72
N SER A 79 -11.26 -6.02 22.11
CA SER A 79 -10.76 -5.97 23.50
C SER A 79 -11.53 -5.02 24.41
N GLN A 80 -12.61 -4.40 23.90
CA GLN A 80 -13.48 -3.43 24.58
C GLN A 80 -12.75 -2.11 24.87
N GLN A 81 -11.69 -1.80 24.13
CA GLN A 81 -10.99 -0.53 24.24
C GLN A 81 -11.54 0.47 23.22
N LEU A 82 -11.88 1.65 23.72
CA LEU A 82 -12.14 2.86 22.96
C LEU A 82 -10.87 3.70 22.98
N ARG A 83 -10.24 3.89 21.83
CA ARG A 83 -9.12 4.80 21.63
C ARG A 83 -9.59 5.99 20.82
N ILE A 84 -9.22 7.19 21.25
CA ILE A 84 -9.62 8.42 20.57
C ILE A 84 -8.39 9.14 20.09
N PHE A 85 -8.30 9.23 18.78
CA PHE A 85 -7.19 9.79 18.05
C PHE A 85 -7.52 11.22 17.63
N ASP A 86 -6.59 12.15 17.88
CA ASP A 86 -6.67 13.51 17.36
C ASP A 86 -5.91 13.57 16.03
N LEU A 87 -6.63 13.95 14.97
CA LEU A 87 -6.10 13.97 13.61
C LEU A 87 -5.08 15.09 13.39
N ASN A 88 -5.16 16.19 14.14
CA ASN A 88 -4.22 17.30 13.98
C ASN A 88 -2.88 17.05 14.66
N GLU A 89 -2.90 16.39 15.82
CA GLU A 89 -1.70 16.10 16.62
C GLU A 89 -1.05 14.76 16.22
N GLY A 90 -1.79 13.88 15.54
CA GLY A 90 -1.31 12.55 15.16
C GLY A 90 -1.09 11.62 16.36
N GLN A 91 -1.80 11.84 17.47
CA GLN A 91 -1.62 11.09 18.72
C GLN A 91 -2.95 10.61 19.31
N ILE A 92 -2.89 9.52 20.08
CA ILE A 92 -4.02 9.02 20.86
C ILE A 92 -4.23 9.94 22.06
N SER A 93 -5.30 10.72 22.02
CA SER A 93 -5.68 11.65 23.09
C SER A 93 -6.14 10.92 24.37
N LYS A 94 -6.96 9.88 24.22
CA LYS A 94 -7.57 9.14 25.34
C LYS A 94 -7.80 7.68 24.99
N THR A 95 -7.62 6.83 25.99
CA THR A 95 -8.01 5.42 25.96
C THR A 95 -8.98 5.13 27.10
N PHE A 96 -10.08 4.45 26.80
CA PHE A 96 -11.14 4.13 27.76
C PHE A 96 -11.64 2.70 27.56
N LYS A 97 -11.99 2.00 28.64
CA LYS A 97 -12.50 0.63 28.58
C LYS A 97 -14.02 0.61 28.69
N MET A 98 -14.68 0.01 27.70
CA MET A 98 -16.13 -0.16 27.60
C MET A 98 -16.60 -1.42 28.35
N SER A 99 -17.92 -1.53 28.58
CA SER A 99 -18.51 -2.70 29.25
C SER A 99 -18.61 -3.93 28.36
N SER A 100 -18.75 -3.73 27.05
CA SER A 100 -18.91 -4.76 26.04
C SER A 100 -18.29 -4.29 24.71
N PRO A 101 -17.98 -5.22 23.78
CA PRO A 101 -17.58 -4.84 22.43
C PRO A 101 -18.70 -4.08 21.73
N VAL A 102 -18.33 -3.05 20.97
CA VAL A 102 -19.22 -2.11 20.32
C VAL A 102 -19.15 -2.32 18.80
N TYR A 103 -20.27 -2.68 18.19
CA TYR A 103 -20.34 -2.91 16.74
C TYR A 103 -20.98 -1.76 15.97
N MET A 104 -21.64 -0.83 16.67
CA MET A 104 -22.35 0.28 16.05
C MET A 104 -22.04 1.56 16.79
N SER A 105 -21.83 2.63 16.04
CA SER A 105 -21.58 3.95 16.60
C SER A 105 -22.11 5.03 15.68
N ALA A 106 -22.47 6.15 16.29
CA ALA A 106 -22.96 7.31 15.59
C ALA A 106 -22.28 8.55 16.16
N VAL A 107 -22.17 9.58 15.32
CA VAL A 107 -21.72 10.92 15.72
C VAL A 107 -22.85 11.91 15.46
N ASP A 108 -22.87 12.96 16.26
CA ASP A 108 -23.71 14.12 16.04
C ASP A 108 -23.16 15.04 14.94
N ASN A 109 -24.04 15.70 14.20
CA ASN A 109 -23.62 16.68 13.18
C ASN A 109 -22.79 17.84 13.73
N THR A 110 -22.79 18.05 15.06
CA THR A 110 -22.08 19.14 15.72
C THR A 110 -20.69 18.76 16.21
N SER A 111 -20.27 17.50 15.99
CA SER A 111 -18.95 16.97 16.36
C SER A 111 -18.65 17.01 17.88
N THR A 112 -19.67 16.95 18.73
CA THR A 112 -19.53 17.06 20.20
C THR A 112 -19.77 15.75 20.96
N LEU A 113 -20.52 14.80 20.40
CA LEU A 113 -20.99 13.59 21.07
C LEU A 113 -20.79 12.35 20.19
N PHE A 114 -20.17 11.33 20.77
CA PHE A 114 -20.24 9.96 20.24
C PHE A 114 -21.37 9.18 20.93
N ALA A 115 -22.09 8.34 20.19
CA ALA A 115 -22.90 7.26 20.76
C ALA A 115 -22.31 5.92 20.35
N PHE A 116 -22.17 5.03 21.32
CA PHE A 116 -21.66 3.67 21.14
C PHE A 116 -22.71 2.66 21.57
N GLY A 117 -23.02 1.71 20.69
CA GLY A 117 -23.96 0.62 20.94
C GLY A 117 -23.24 -0.68 21.28
N GLY A 118 -23.31 -1.07 22.55
CA GLY A 118 -22.73 -2.32 23.03
C GLY A 118 -23.50 -3.55 22.60
N SER A 119 -22.81 -4.69 22.55
CA SER A 119 -23.42 -6.03 22.37
C SER A 119 -24.32 -6.46 23.52
N ASP A 120 -24.20 -5.83 24.69
CA ASP A 120 -25.04 -6.00 25.87
C ASP A 120 -26.35 -5.19 25.83
N GLY A 121 -26.60 -4.44 24.76
CA GLY A 121 -27.78 -3.57 24.62
C GLY A 121 -27.69 -2.27 25.42
N VAL A 122 -26.51 -1.93 25.95
CA VAL A 122 -26.27 -0.65 26.60
C VAL A 122 -25.77 0.35 25.56
N ILE A 123 -26.42 1.52 25.50
CA ILE A 123 -25.94 2.64 24.69
C ILE A 123 -25.21 3.61 25.61
N THR A 124 -23.99 3.95 25.26
CA THR A 124 -23.20 4.94 25.99
C THR A 124 -22.99 6.16 25.12
N VAL A 125 -23.33 7.34 25.64
CA VAL A 125 -23.06 8.63 25.00
C VAL A 125 -21.81 9.24 25.65
N TRP A 126 -20.86 9.64 24.82
CA TRP A 126 -19.53 10.09 25.22
C TRP A 126 -19.26 11.50 24.70
N ASP A 127 -18.80 12.39 25.57
CA ASP A 127 -18.49 13.79 25.24
C ASP A 127 -17.07 13.93 24.67
N ILE A 128 -16.96 14.55 23.50
CA ILE A 128 -15.74 14.62 22.70
C ILE A 128 -14.69 15.54 23.32
N GLU A 129 -15.09 16.67 23.87
CA GLU A 129 -14.17 17.63 24.49
C GLU A 129 -13.81 17.21 25.90
N GLY A 130 -14.83 16.89 26.72
CA GLY A 130 -14.65 16.50 28.10
C GLY A 130 -14.00 15.13 28.27
N GLY A 131 -14.23 14.25 27.31
CA GLY A 131 -13.79 12.87 27.27
C GLY A 131 -14.20 12.02 28.46
N TYR A 132 -15.49 12.03 28.75
CA TYR A 132 -16.16 11.19 29.73
C TYR A 132 -17.54 10.78 29.21
N VAL A 133 -18.11 9.72 29.80
CA VAL A 133 -19.46 9.24 29.45
C VAL A 133 -20.50 10.17 30.08
N THR A 134 -21.34 10.80 29.25
CA THR A 134 -22.43 11.67 29.71
C THR A 134 -23.65 10.87 30.13
N HIS A 135 -24.02 9.87 29.33
CA HIS A 135 -25.21 9.04 29.52
C HIS A 135 -24.91 7.57 29.31
N SER A 136 -25.52 6.73 30.15
CA SER A 136 -25.60 5.28 29.95
C SER A 136 -27.08 4.92 29.88
N LEU A 137 -27.57 4.69 28.66
CA LEU A 137 -28.96 4.37 28.38
C LEU A 137 -29.11 2.85 28.39
N LYS A 138 -29.82 2.35 29.40
CA LYS A 138 -30.14 0.94 29.57
C LYS A 138 -31.61 0.74 29.25
N GLY A 139 -31.91 -0.22 28.38
CA GLY A 139 -33.30 -0.55 28.06
C GLY A 139 -33.47 -1.53 26.92
N HIS A 140 -32.45 -1.73 26.10
CA HIS A 140 -32.37 -2.84 25.17
C HIS A 140 -31.81 -4.07 25.88
N GLY A 141 -32.29 -5.25 25.51
CA GLY A 141 -31.87 -6.53 26.10
C GLY A 141 -30.95 -7.35 25.20
N VAL A 142 -30.65 -6.84 24.01
CA VAL A 142 -29.93 -7.54 22.93
C VAL A 142 -28.98 -6.54 22.27
N THR A 143 -28.03 -7.03 21.47
CA THR A 143 -27.13 -6.21 20.66
C THR A 143 -27.86 -5.17 19.83
N ILE A 144 -27.28 -3.98 19.82
CA ILE A 144 -27.74 -2.84 19.03
C ILE A 144 -27.16 -2.95 17.61
N CYS A 145 -28.03 -2.73 16.63
CA CYS A 145 -27.75 -2.89 15.20
C CYS A 145 -27.69 -1.58 14.42
N SER A 146 -28.29 -0.51 14.95
CA SER A 146 -28.36 0.78 14.27
C SER A 146 -28.47 1.90 15.30
N LEU A 147 -27.80 3.03 15.06
CA LEU A 147 -27.83 4.21 15.93
C LEU A 147 -27.79 5.46 15.07
N THR A 148 -28.63 6.44 15.39
CA THR A 148 -28.55 7.78 14.78
C THR A 148 -28.96 8.88 15.75
N PHE A 149 -28.24 9.99 15.67
CA PHE A 149 -28.58 11.22 16.38
C PHE A 149 -29.56 12.06 15.58
N TYR A 150 -30.34 12.85 16.30
CA TYR A 150 -31.05 13.99 15.76
C TYR A 150 -30.97 15.13 16.77
N GLY A 151 -30.47 16.28 16.32
CA GLY A 151 -30.40 17.47 17.14
C GLY A 151 -29.79 18.63 16.39
N GLU A 152 -30.40 19.81 16.52
CA GLU A 152 -29.83 21.05 16.05
C GLU A 152 -29.00 21.71 17.17
N LEU A 153 -27.92 22.40 16.77
CA LEU A 153 -27.08 23.20 17.64
C LEU A 153 -27.93 24.19 18.46
N ASN A 154 -27.77 24.19 19.78
CA ASN A 154 -28.54 24.98 20.75
C ASN A 154 -30.06 24.70 20.81
N SER A 155 -30.54 23.60 20.23
CA SER A 155 -31.94 23.20 20.38
C SER A 155 -32.19 22.40 21.68
N SER A 156 -33.43 22.43 22.14
CA SER A 156 -33.89 21.61 23.29
C SER A 156 -34.30 20.19 22.88
N ASN A 157 -34.14 19.83 21.61
CA ASN A 157 -34.75 18.64 21.01
C ASN A 157 -33.70 17.64 20.54
N TRP A 158 -32.84 17.21 21.46
CA TRP A 158 -31.84 16.18 21.21
C TRP A 158 -32.45 14.78 21.40
N LYS A 159 -32.48 14.02 20.31
CA LYS A 159 -32.97 12.65 20.27
C LYS A 159 -31.88 11.70 19.79
N LEU A 160 -31.94 10.47 20.27
CA LEU A 160 -31.12 9.37 19.80
C LEU A 160 -32.06 8.21 19.45
N ALA A 161 -32.00 7.73 18.21
CA ALA A 161 -32.69 6.50 17.82
C ALA A 161 -31.73 5.32 17.89
N SER A 162 -32.28 4.16 18.24
CA SER A 162 -31.55 2.92 18.41
C SER A 162 -32.40 1.74 17.97
N GLY A 163 -31.85 0.86 17.16
CA GLY A 163 -32.50 -0.37 16.70
C GLY A 163 -31.74 -1.61 17.16
N ASP A 164 -32.49 -2.66 17.49
CA ASP A 164 -31.94 -3.93 17.96
C ASP A 164 -32.06 -5.05 16.90
N ILE A 165 -31.34 -6.15 17.13
CA ILE A 165 -31.44 -7.40 16.34
C ILE A 165 -32.88 -7.97 16.31
N MET A 166 -33.65 -7.80 17.37
CA MET A 166 -35.00 -8.39 17.48
C MET A 166 -36.11 -7.52 16.85
N GLY A 167 -35.75 -6.42 16.18
CA GLY A 167 -36.72 -5.54 15.52
C GLY A 167 -37.31 -4.44 16.43
N THR A 168 -36.77 -4.27 17.64
CA THR A 168 -37.21 -3.24 18.57
C THR A 168 -36.44 -1.95 18.34
N VAL A 169 -37.17 -0.86 18.08
CA VAL A 169 -36.59 0.48 17.91
C VAL A 169 -36.98 1.34 19.11
N LYS A 170 -36.00 1.96 19.75
CA LYS A 170 -36.22 2.92 20.84
C LYS A 170 -35.69 4.28 20.47
N ILE A 171 -36.49 5.29 20.80
CA ILE A 171 -36.09 6.69 20.71
C ILE A 171 -35.90 7.24 22.11
N TRP A 172 -34.76 7.89 22.31
CA TRP A 172 -34.31 8.43 23.57
C TRP A 172 -34.25 9.94 23.49
N ASP A 173 -34.69 10.62 24.54
CA ASP A 173 -34.48 12.05 24.74
C ASP A 173 -33.19 12.22 25.55
N LEU A 174 -32.18 12.85 24.97
CA LEU A 174 -30.90 13.05 25.64
C LEU A 174 -30.99 14.11 26.74
N VAL A 175 -31.85 15.12 26.56
CA VAL A 175 -32.06 16.19 27.55
C VAL A 175 -32.76 15.61 28.79
N LYS A 176 -33.82 14.83 28.58
CA LYS A 176 -34.59 14.23 29.69
C LYS A 176 -34.01 12.93 30.22
N ARG A 177 -33.03 12.33 29.52
CA ARG A 177 -32.41 11.03 29.83
C ARG A 177 -33.43 9.90 29.98
N LYS A 178 -34.47 9.91 29.15
CA LYS A 178 -35.56 8.93 29.19
C LYS A 178 -35.88 8.42 27.79
N CYS A 179 -36.32 7.17 27.73
CA CYS A 179 -36.91 6.61 26.51
C CYS A 179 -38.27 7.29 26.27
N ILE A 180 -38.46 7.87 25.09
CA ILE A 180 -39.72 8.51 24.66
C ILE A 180 -40.69 7.43 24.18
N SER A 181 -40.23 6.56 23.30
CA SER A 181 -41.06 5.55 22.64
C SER A 181 -40.28 4.27 22.38
N THR A 182 -40.99 3.15 22.44
CA THR A 182 -40.52 1.82 22.01
C THR A 182 -41.46 1.36 20.91
N ILE A 183 -40.91 1.09 19.73
CA ILE A 183 -41.60 0.69 18.50
C ILE A 183 -41.20 -0.76 18.21
N ASN A 184 -42.19 -1.64 18.08
CA ASN A 184 -42.00 -3.08 17.84
C ASN A 184 -42.81 -3.49 16.60
N GLU A 185 -42.52 -2.87 15.46
CA GLU A 185 -43.21 -3.15 14.19
C GLU A 185 -42.40 -4.06 13.27
N HIS A 186 -41.08 -4.12 13.43
CA HIS A 186 -40.20 -5.00 12.66
C HIS A 186 -40.15 -6.41 13.27
N ASN A 187 -40.00 -7.41 12.39
CA ASN A 187 -39.86 -8.81 12.80
C ASN A 187 -38.41 -9.29 12.80
N SER A 188 -37.50 -8.52 12.22
CA SER A 188 -36.09 -8.84 12.05
C SER A 188 -35.20 -7.65 12.46
N ALA A 189 -33.88 -7.82 12.36
CA ALA A 189 -32.91 -6.80 12.72
C ALA A 189 -33.15 -5.50 11.95
N VAL A 190 -33.20 -4.39 12.68
CA VAL A 190 -33.28 -3.04 12.12
C VAL A 190 -31.86 -2.55 11.91
N ARG A 191 -31.50 -2.25 10.66
CA ARG A 191 -30.14 -1.85 10.28
C ARG A 191 -30.08 -0.39 9.82
N GLY A 192 -31.05 0.05 9.02
CA GLY A 192 -31.16 1.45 8.60
C GLY A 192 -32.07 2.24 9.53
N VAL A 193 -31.60 3.33 10.11
CA VAL A 193 -32.43 4.23 10.92
C VAL A 193 -31.98 5.66 10.68
N ALA A 194 -32.87 6.54 10.23
CA ALA A 194 -32.50 7.94 9.99
C ALA A 194 -33.63 8.90 10.33
N PHE A 195 -33.24 10.13 10.64
CA PHE A 195 -34.15 11.27 10.77
C PHE A 195 -34.04 12.17 9.55
N ASN A 196 -35.14 12.83 9.20
CA ASN A 196 -35.08 13.89 8.20
C ASN A 196 -34.36 15.13 8.78
N GLU A 197 -33.76 15.98 7.93
CA GLU A 197 -33.11 17.23 8.36
C GLU A 197 -34.09 18.13 9.15
N SER A 198 -35.31 18.27 8.65
CA SER A 198 -36.40 18.99 9.33
C SER A 198 -36.89 18.34 10.64
N GLY A 199 -36.52 17.09 10.90
CA GLY A 199 -36.93 16.33 12.07
C GLY A 199 -38.41 15.96 12.15
N GLU A 200 -39.19 16.17 11.08
CA GLU A 200 -40.62 15.84 11.05
C GLU A 200 -40.91 14.36 10.79
N TYR A 201 -39.99 13.68 10.10
CA TYR A 201 -40.10 12.28 9.72
C TYR A 201 -38.91 11.46 10.22
N PHE A 202 -39.17 10.18 10.44
CA PHE A 202 -38.22 9.19 10.92
C PHE A 202 -38.40 7.90 10.13
N ILE A 203 -37.32 7.31 9.60
CA ILE A 203 -37.37 6.08 8.81
C ILE A 203 -36.66 4.95 9.54
N THR A 204 -37.22 3.73 9.42
CA THR A 204 -36.58 2.49 9.85
C THR A 204 -36.60 1.49 8.71
N GLY A 205 -35.45 0.89 8.43
CA GLY A 205 -35.25 -0.16 7.45
C GLY A 205 -34.78 -1.44 8.14
N GLY A 206 -35.49 -2.54 7.90
CA GLY A 206 -35.18 -3.83 8.48
C GLY A 206 -34.77 -4.88 7.44
N ARG A 207 -34.08 -5.92 7.92
CA ARG A 207 -33.83 -7.15 7.14
C ARG A 207 -35.10 -7.95 6.84
N ASP A 208 -36.25 -7.55 7.39
CA ASP A 208 -37.57 -8.05 7.04
C ASP A 208 -38.10 -7.52 5.70
N GLN A 209 -37.25 -6.82 4.94
CA GLN A 209 -37.51 -6.29 3.59
C GLN A 209 -38.53 -5.15 3.56
N VAL A 210 -38.68 -4.45 4.68
CA VAL A 210 -39.65 -3.40 4.87
C VAL A 210 -38.96 -2.13 5.35
N ALA A 211 -39.32 -1.00 4.74
CA ALA A 211 -39.00 0.34 5.22
C ALA A 211 -40.28 0.99 5.78
N ILE A 212 -40.22 1.51 7.00
CA ILE A 212 -41.36 2.15 7.68
C ILE A 212 -41.00 3.60 7.97
N ILE A 213 -41.90 4.52 7.64
CA ILE A 213 -41.74 5.94 7.96
C ILE A 213 -42.74 6.35 9.03
N TYR A 214 -42.26 7.05 10.05
CA TYR A 214 -43.00 7.52 11.21
C TYR A 214 -43.01 9.05 11.24
N ASN A 215 -44.05 9.60 11.87
CA ASN A 215 -44.07 11.02 12.25
C ASN A 215 -43.37 11.21 13.60
N THR A 216 -42.40 12.11 13.71
CA THR A 216 -41.58 12.31 14.91
C THR A 216 -42.32 12.93 16.10
N LYS A 217 -43.52 13.50 15.89
CA LYS A 217 -44.34 14.09 16.97
C LYS A 217 -45.00 13.02 17.83
N ASN A 218 -45.50 11.94 17.22
CA ASN A 218 -46.25 10.89 17.89
C ASN A 218 -45.64 9.48 17.73
N PHE A 219 -44.62 9.34 16.90
CA PHE A 219 -43.98 8.07 16.51
C PHE A 219 -44.98 7.00 16.06
N LYS A 220 -45.99 7.43 15.30
CA LYS A 220 -46.93 6.53 14.62
C LYS A 220 -46.48 6.31 13.18
N ALA A 221 -46.58 5.08 12.71
CA ALA A 221 -46.30 4.73 11.33
C ALA A 221 -47.26 5.48 10.39
N LEU A 222 -46.68 6.19 9.42
CA LEU A 222 -47.39 6.88 8.35
C LEU A 222 -47.57 5.94 7.16
N LYS A 223 -46.47 5.36 6.69
CA LYS A 223 -46.42 4.48 5.51
C LYS A 223 -45.42 3.34 5.73
N THR A 224 -45.75 2.20 5.14
CA THR A 224 -44.93 0.99 5.13
C THR A 224 -44.66 0.60 3.68
N PHE A 225 -43.39 0.54 3.31
CA PHE A 225 -42.94 0.23 1.95
C PHE A 225 -42.29 -1.17 1.91
N PRO A 226 -42.83 -2.11 1.12
CA PRO A 226 -42.18 -3.40 0.89
C PRO A 226 -41.10 -3.25 -0.20
N VAL A 227 -39.84 -3.33 0.19
CA VAL A 227 -38.67 -3.09 -0.68
C VAL A 227 -38.23 -4.38 -1.41
N LYS A 228 -38.76 -5.54 -1.00
CA LYS A 228 -38.48 -6.90 -1.54
C LYS A 228 -37.01 -7.35 -1.44
N ASP A 229 -36.15 -6.54 -0.84
CA ASP A 229 -34.73 -6.77 -0.63
C ASP A 229 -34.40 -6.53 0.85
N GLN A 230 -33.41 -7.24 1.40
CA GLN A 230 -32.96 -7.02 2.78
C GLN A 230 -32.25 -5.68 2.85
N ILE A 231 -32.65 -4.83 3.79
CA ILE A 231 -32.10 -3.48 3.94
C ILE A 231 -30.95 -3.50 4.94
N GLU A 232 -29.79 -3.00 4.53
CA GLU A 232 -28.62 -2.79 5.40
C GLU A 232 -28.53 -1.33 5.84
N ASN A 233 -28.90 -0.36 4.98
CA ASN A 233 -29.02 1.03 5.40
C ASN A 233 -30.18 1.74 4.67
N ALA A 234 -30.77 2.74 5.33
CA ALA A 234 -31.86 3.55 4.82
C ALA A 234 -31.78 4.97 5.42
N GLY A 235 -31.90 5.97 4.55
CA GLY A 235 -31.82 7.39 4.90
C GLY A 235 -32.74 8.27 4.07
N PHE A 236 -32.82 9.54 4.44
CA PHE A 236 -33.51 10.55 3.65
C PHE A 236 -32.53 11.21 2.69
N ILE A 237 -33.01 11.70 1.55
CA ILE A 237 -32.18 12.46 0.63
C ILE A 237 -32.95 13.65 0.05
N GLU A 238 -32.30 14.81 0.04
CA GLU A 238 -32.83 16.00 -0.61
C GLU A 238 -32.24 16.14 -2.01
N LEU A 239 -33.03 15.87 -3.04
CA LEU A 239 -32.59 16.04 -4.41
C LEU A 239 -32.61 17.54 -4.78
N PRO A 240 -31.50 18.13 -5.30
CA PRO A 240 -31.39 19.58 -5.49
C PRO A 240 -32.45 20.21 -6.38
N TRP A 241 -32.93 19.48 -7.39
CA TRP A 241 -33.96 19.92 -8.33
C TRP A 241 -35.36 19.93 -7.71
N SER A 242 -35.57 19.25 -6.58
CA SER A 242 -36.84 19.25 -5.84
C SER A 242 -36.96 20.39 -4.83
N ARG A 243 -36.01 21.35 -4.77
CA ARG A 243 -36.12 22.51 -3.85
C ARG A 243 -37.39 23.36 -4.00
N ASN A 244 -38.17 23.16 -5.07
CA ASN A 244 -39.43 23.87 -5.34
C ASN A 244 -40.72 23.03 -5.16
N ASN A 245 -40.63 21.73 -4.83
CA ASN A 245 -41.79 20.86 -4.54
C ASN A 245 -41.55 20.10 -3.22
N ASP A 246 -42.56 20.03 -2.35
CA ASP A 246 -42.56 19.30 -1.04
C ASP A 246 -42.29 17.77 -1.14
N ASN A 247 -41.82 17.26 -2.28
CA ASN A 247 -41.55 15.85 -2.50
C ASN A 247 -40.28 15.46 -1.74
N LEU A 248 -40.47 14.73 -0.64
CA LEU A 248 -39.39 14.08 0.10
C LEU A 248 -38.97 12.78 -0.61
N TYR A 249 -37.66 12.49 -0.61
CA TYR A 249 -37.12 11.23 -1.12
C TYR A 249 -36.40 10.49 0.00
N PHE A 250 -36.39 9.17 -0.10
CA PHE A 250 -35.61 8.31 0.78
C PHE A 250 -34.91 7.25 -0.03
N TYR A 251 -33.74 6.82 0.42
CA TYR A 251 -33.00 5.74 -0.21
C TYR A 251 -33.01 4.49 0.66
N THR A 252 -32.84 3.36 0.00
CA THR A 252 -32.66 2.05 0.63
C THR A 252 -31.49 1.36 -0.06
N ALA A 253 -30.51 0.92 0.73
CA ALA A 253 -29.42 0.07 0.28
C ALA A 253 -29.59 -1.33 0.84
N GLY A 254 -29.39 -2.33 -0.01
CA GLY A 254 -29.71 -3.70 0.33
C GLY A 254 -28.71 -4.75 -0.13
N SER A 255 -29.15 -6.01 -0.02
CA SER A 255 -28.33 -7.18 -0.32
C SER A 255 -28.09 -7.41 -1.81
N GLU A 256 -28.87 -6.78 -2.70
CA GLU A 256 -28.69 -6.89 -4.16
C GLU A 256 -27.59 -5.96 -4.72
N ASN A 257 -26.77 -5.32 -3.87
CA ASN A 257 -25.78 -4.30 -4.26
C ASN A 257 -26.37 -3.16 -5.11
N ILE A 258 -27.62 -2.79 -4.85
CA ILE A 258 -28.32 -1.72 -5.54
C ILE A 258 -28.79 -0.68 -4.52
N LEU A 259 -28.47 0.59 -4.78
CA LEU A 259 -29.08 1.72 -4.09
C LEU A 259 -30.37 2.08 -4.82
N LYS A 260 -31.50 2.02 -4.11
CA LYS A 260 -32.84 2.35 -4.62
C LYS A 260 -33.32 3.66 -3.98
N ILE A 261 -33.72 4.64 -4.79
CA ILE A 261 -34.30 5.91 -4.34
C ILE A 261 -35.80 5.89 -4.59
N TRP A 262 -36.56 6.21 -3.55
CA TRP A 262 -38.02 6.16 -3.52
C TRP A 262 -38.60 7.54 -3.29
N ASN A 263 -39.73 7.83 -3.93
CA ASN A 263 -40.51 9.01 -3.62
C ASN A 263 -41.44 8.75 -2.43
N PHE A 264 -41.41 9.63 -1.44
CA PHE A 264 -42.20 9.55 -0.19
C PHE A 264 -43.72 9.52 -0.43
N ASP A 265 -44.23 10.34 -1.35
CA ASP A 265 -45.66 10.52 -1.55
C ASP A 265 -46.27 9.39 -2.37
N SER A 266 -45.62 9.07 -3.48
CA SER A 266 -46.11 8.05 -4.42
C SER A 266 -45.71 6.62 -4.05
N GLY A 267 -44.64 6.44 -3.27
CA GLY A 267 -44.08 5.12 -2.97
C GLY A 267 -43.50 4.41 -4.20
N LYS A 268 -43.27 5.14 -5.29
CA LYS A 268 -42.67 4.59 -6.50
C LYS A 268 -41.16 4.75 -6.46
N LEU A 269 -40.47 3.79 -7.07
CA LEU A 269 -39.04 3.84 -7.32
C LEU A 269 -38.78 4.95 -8.35
N VAL A 270 -37.85 5.85 -8.02
CA VAL A 270 -37.45 7.00 -8.85
C VAL A 270 -36.15 6.70 -9.56
N ALA A 271 -35.18 6.17 -8.82
CA ALA A 271 -33.86 5.88 -9.35
C ALA A 271 -33.27 4.62 -8.71
N GLN A 272 -32.41 3.95 -9.46
CA GLN A 272 -31.65 2.79 -9.01
C GLN A 272 -30.22 2.87 -9.56
N THR A 273 -29.22 2.38 -8.84
CA THR A 273 -27.90 2.18 -9.44
C THR A 273 -27.93 1.09 -10.51
N THR A 274 -26.94 1.07 -11.40
CA THR A 274 -26.82 0.04 -12.44
C THR A 274 -26.90 -1.35 -11.80
N THR A 275 -27.74 -2.22 -12.36
CA THR A 275 -27.87 -3.58 -11.85
C THR A 275 -26.56 -4.32 -12.11
N PRO A 276 -25.85 -4.78 -11.07
CA PRO A 276 -24.63 -5.54 -11.28
C PRO A 276 -24.97 -6.85 -11.98
N LEU A 277 -24.03 -7.37 -12.77
CA LEU A 277 -24.18 -8.70 -13.36
C LEU A 277 -24.34 -9.74 -12.24
N GLN A 278 -25.23 -10.71 -12.42
CA GLN A 278 -25.40 -11.77 -11.44
C GLN A 278 -24.18 -12.68 -11.44
N THR A 279 -23.26 -12.41 -10.51
CA THR A 279 -22.03 -13.17 -10.28
C THR A 279 -22.25 -14.26 -9.24
N ASN A 280 -21.32 -15.23 -9.18
CA ASN A 280 -21.36 -16.24 -8.11
C ASN A 280 -21.11 -15.63 -6.72
N GLU A 281 -20.42 -14.50 -6.65
CA GLU A 281 -20.27 -13.70 -5.44
C GLU A 281 -21.45 -12.74 -5.35
N GLU A 282 -22.31 -12.96 -4.35
CA GLU A 282 -23.37 -12.02 -3.98
C GLU A 282 -22.73 -10.83 -3.25
N LEU A 283 -22.52 -9.74 -3.98
CA LEU A 283 -22.09 -8.47 -3.39
C LEU A 283 -23.25 -7.85 -2.63
N MET A 284 -22.97 -7.25 -1.47
CA MET A 284 -23.95 -6.49 -0.68
C MET A 284 -23.39 -5.13 -0.28
N ILE A 285 -24.27 -4.13 -0.13
CA ILE A 285 -23.89 -2.86 0.46
C ILE A 285 -23.92 -3.02 1.98
N ILE A 286 -22.77 -2.82 2.63
CA ILE A 286 -22.64 -2.89 4.09
C ILE A 286 -23.19 -1.61 4.73
N ASP A 287 -22.84 -0.46 4.15
CA ASP A 287 -23.19 0.85 4.69
C ASP A 287 -23.28 1.93 3.60
N VAL A 288 -23.98 3.02 3.92
CA VAL A 288 -24.13 4.21 3.09
C VAL A 288 -23.80 5.43 3.94
N LEU A 289 -22.84 6.23 3.46
CA LEU A 289 -22.38 7.42 4.15
C LEU A 289 -22.80 8.66 3.35
N GLU A 290 -23.48 9.58 4.04
CA GLU A 290 -23.97 10.84 3.47
C GLU A 290 -22.88 11.92 3.57
N LEU A 291 -22.65 12.64 2.46
CA LEU A 291 -21.74 13.79 2.39
C LEU A 291 -22.53 15.09 2.20
N GLU A 292 -21.95 16.24 2.58
CA GLU A 292 -22.63 17.55 2.57
C GLU A 292 -23.11 18.03 1.17
N ASP A 293 -22.58 17.45 0.08
CA ASP A 293 -22.88 17.82 -1.30
C ASP A 293 -23.94 16.94 -1.99
N ASN A 294 -24.79 16.24 -1.23
CA ASN A 294 -25.72 15.20 -1.77
C ASN A 294 -25.02 14.06 -2.52
N ARG A 295 -23.73 13.86 -2.20
CA ARG A 295 -22.96 12.70 -2.64
C ARG A 295 -23.12 11.60 -1.60
N LEU A 296 -23.38 10.38 -2.06
CA LEU A 296 -23.44 9.20 -1.23
C LEU A 296 -22.20 8.36 -1.49
N MET A 297 -21.57 7.88 -0.42
CA MET A 297 -20.51 6.89 -0.51
C MET A 297 -21.05 5.53 -0.08
N LEU A 298 -21.04 4.58 -1.00
CA LEU A 298 -21.48 3.20 -0.76
C LEU A 298 -20.27 2.36 -0.33
N VAL A 299 -20.41 1.62 0.77
CA VAL A 299 -19.41 0.64 1.21
C VAL A 299 -19.89 -0.74 0.78
N ILE A 300 -19.17 -1.35 -0.17
CA ILE A 300 -19.52 -2.66 -0.74
C ILE A 300 -18.75 -3.77 0.00
N SER A 301 -19.33 -4.97 0.06
CA SER A 301 -18.78 -6.13 0.75
C SER A 301 -17.43 -6.62 0.23
N ASP A 302 -17.06 -6.30 -1.01
CA ASP A 302 -15.75 -6.62 -1.59
C ASP A 302 -14.67 -5.58 -1.25
N GLN A 303 -14.92 -4.76 -0.22
CA GLN A 303 -14.01 -3.72 0.26
C GLN A 303 -13.80 -2.60 -0.77
N THR A 304 -14.77 -2.37 -1.65
CA THR A 304 -14.78 -1.22 -2.56
C THR A 304 -15.70 -0.12 -2.04
N LEU A 305 -15.30 1.13 -2.30
CA LEU A 305 -16.05 2.34 -1.96
C LEU A 305 -16.52 2.99 -3.26
N ALA A 306 -17.82 3.18 -3.44
CA ALA A 306 -18.39 3.77 -4.65
C ALA A 306 -19.02 5.14 -4.36
N PHE A 307 -18.62 6.15 -5.12
CA PHE A 307 -19.20 7.49 -5.03
C PHE A 307 -20.36 7.64 -6.01
N VAL A 308 -21.51 7.98 -5.46
CA VAL A 308 -22.74 8.24 -6.20
C VAL A 308 -23.11 9.70 -6.01
N ASP A 309 -23.24 10.43 -7.13
CA ASP A 309 -23.76 11.79 -7.11
C ASP A 309 -25.22 11.78 -7.54
N THR A 310 -26.05 12.38 -6.71
CA THR A 310 -27.49 12.47 -6.94
C THR A 310 -27.89 13.77 -7.66
N ASN A 311 -26.92 14.65 -7.94
CA ASN A 311 -27.13 15.95 -8.58
C ASN A 311 -27.30 15.87 -10.11
N GLN A 312 -26.95 14.75 -10.75
CA GLN A 312 -26.85 14.66 -12.21
C GLN A 312 -28.18 14.55 -13.00
N TYR A 313 -29.37 14.70 -12.40
CA TYR A 313 -30.61 14.45 -13.16
C TYR A 313 -31.82 15.35 -12.91
N ASN A 314 -32.58 15.54 -14.00
CA ASN A 314 -33.85 16.24 -14.18
C ASN A 314 -34.76 15.34 -15.07
N ASP A 315 -35.74 14.63 -14.49
CA ASP A 315 -37.04 14.26 -15.11
C ASP A 315 -37.75 13.12 -14.32
N GLU A 316 -39.06 13.23 -14.15
CA GLU A 316 -39.88 12.35 -13.26
C GLU A 316 -40.49 11.11 -13.98
N SER A 317 -40.21 10.88 -15.26
CA SER A 317 -41.02 9.99 -16.11
C SER A 317 -40.56 8.53 -16.25
N GLU A 318 -39.30 8.19 -15.99
CA GLU A 318 -38.75 6.82 -16.07
C GLU A 318 -37.90 6.48 -14.84
N VAL A 319 -37.74 5.20 -14.51
CA VAL A 319 -36.80 4.76 -13.45
C VAL A 319 -35.39 5.02 -13.95
N VAL A 320 -34.68 5.96 -13.32
CA VAL A 320 -33.38 6.43 -13.79
C VAL A 320 -32.26 5.55 -13.24
N GLU A 321 -31.32 5.16 -14.11
CA GLU A 321 -30.08 4.51 -13.70
C GLU A 321 -29.05 5.55 -13.24
N ILE A 322 -28.60 5.47 -11.99
CA ILE A 322 -27.59 6.38 -11.43
C ILE A 322 -26.20 5.82 -11.74
N ASN A 323 -25.40 6.60 -12.45
CA ASN A 323 -24.00 6.27 -12.71
C ASN A 323 -23.14 6.54 -11.48
N ILE A 324 -22.25 5.60 -11.20
CA ILE A 324 -21.21 5.75 -10.19
C ILE A 324 -20.11 6.62 -10.79
N ILE A 325 -19.73 7.71 -10.11
CA ILE A 325 -18.70 8.63 -10.62
C ILE A 325 -17.33 7.97 -10.55
N ASN A 326 -17.00 7.45 -9.36
CA ASN A 326 -15.70 6.92 -9.08
C ASN A 326 -15.84 5.74 -8.11
N ARG A 327 -14.99 4.73 -8.30
CA ARG A 327 -14.85 3.62 -7.37
C ARG A 327 -13.43 3.66 -6.82
N ILE A 328 -13.31 3.35 -5.54
CA ILE A 328 -12.05 3.18 -4.87
C ILE A 328 -11.97 1.75 -4.38
N ALA A 329 -10.93 1.02 -4.78
CA ALA A 329 -10.65 -0.30 -4.22
C ALA A 329 -9.85 -0.15 -2.94
N GLY A 330 -10.42 -0.62 -1.83
CA GLY A 330 -9.71 -0.77 -0.57
C GLY A 330 -8.64 -1.85 -0.59
N ASN A 331 -9.00 -2.99 -1.18
CA ASN A 331 -8.14 -4.14 -1.36
C ASN A 331 -8.43 -4.81 -2.71
N HIS A 332 -7.37 -5.25 -3.38
CA HIS A 332 -7.47 -6.00 -4.64
C HIS A 332 -7.59 -7.51 -4.41
N GLY A 333 -7.29 -7.99 -3.20
CA GLY A 333 -7.21 -9.42 -2.89
C GLY A 333 -6.03 -10.07 -3.60
N THR A 334 -6.13 -11.38 -3.86
CA THR A 334 -5.09 -12.10 -4.59
C THR A 334 -5.10 -11.71 -6.06
N ILE A 335 -3.98 -11.17 -6.55
CA ILE A 335 -3.83 -10.76 -7.95
C ILE A 335 -3.19 -11.91 -8.75
N ALA A 336 -3.92 -12.44 -9.72
CA ALA A 336 -3.48 -13.58 -10.53
C ALA A 336 -2.57 -13.14 -11.70
N ASP A 337 -2.91 -12.03 -12.35
CA ASP A 337 -2.14 -11.45 -13.44
C ASP A 337 -2.26 -9.93 -13.49
N ILE A 338 -1.23 -9.27 -14.01
CA ILE A 338 -1.18 -7.82 -14.18
C ILE A 338 -0.61 -7.50 -15.54
N ARG A 339 -1.16 -6.48 -16.21
CA ARG A 339 -0.55 -5.90 -17.40
C ARG A 339 -0.66 -4.38 -17.46
N TYR A 340 0.36 -3.72 -18.01
CA TYR A 340 0.25 -2.32 -18.40
C TYR A 340 -0.67 -2.17 -19.62
N VAL A 341 -1.54 -1.16 -19.59
CA VAL A 341 -2.57 -0.89 -20.61
C VAL A 341 -2.75 0.61 -20.86
N GLY A 342 -3.45 0.95 -21.94
CA GLY A 342 -3.72 2.33 -22.36
C GLY A 342 -2.77 2.85 -23.45
N PRO A 343 -3.08 4.01 -24.05
CA PRO A 343 -2.39 4.53 -25.24
C PRO A 343 -0.89 4.84 -25.04
N ASP A 344 -0.42 4.95 -23.80
CA ASP A 344 1.01 5.10 -23.44
C ASP A 344 1.43 4.16 -22.31
N PHE A 345 0.71 3.05 -22.12
CA PHE A 345 0.92 2.12 -20.99
C PHE A 345 0.86 2.81 -19.62
N GLN A 346 -0.07 3.76 -19.48
CA GLN A 346 -0.24 4.55 -18.26
C GLN A 346 -1.07 3.82 -17.20
N PHE A 347 -1.95 2.90 -17.57
CA PHE A 347 -2.82 2.21 -16.63
C PHE A 347 -2.34 0.79 -16.35
N LEU A 348 -2.78 0.21 -15.24
CA LEU A 348 -2.55 -1.17 -14.85
C LEU A 348 -3.87 -1.94 -14.84
N ALA A 349 -3.96 -2.99 -15.65
CA ALA A 349 -5.06 -3.93 -15.63
C ALA A 349 -4.72 -5.10 -14.69
N LEU A 350 -5.59 -5.36 -13.71
CA LEU A 350 -5.45 -6.37 -12.67
C LEU A 350 -6.52 -7.45 -12.83
N ALA A 351 -6.09 -8.70 -12.92
CA ALA A 351 -6.97 -9.87 -12.75
C ALA A 351 -6.87 -10.32 -11.30
N THR A 352 -8.00 -10.25 -10.60
CA THR A 352 -8.08 -10.63 -9.19
C THR A 352 -9.02 -11.81 -9.00
N ASN A 353 -9.25 -12.22 -7.75
CA ASN A 353 -10.29 -13.19 -7.44
C ASN A 353 -11.71 -12.66 -7.73
N SER A 354 -11.88 -11.36 -7.96
CA SER A 354 -13.16 -10.80 -8.38
C SER A 354 -13.44 -11.13 -9.87
N PRO A 355 -14.70 -11.30 -10.26
CA PRO A 355 -15.08 -11.54 -11.65
C PRO A 355 -14.89 -10.30 -12.55
N SER A 356 -14.69 -9.13 -11.94
CA SER A 356 -14.50 -7.87 -12.67
C SER A 356 -13.03 -7.60 -12.96
N LEU A 357 -12.76 -7.05 -14.15
CA LEU A 357 -11.44 -6.53 -14.49
C LEU A 357 -11.25 -5.17 -13.80
N ARG A 358 -10.17 -5.02 -13.04
CA ARG A 358 -9.84 -3.80 -12.32
C ARG A 358 -8.74 -3.03 -13.05
N ILE A 359 -8.99 -1.78 -13.41
CA ILE A 359 -8.01 -0.90 -14.07
C ILE A 359 -7.66 0.23 -13.11
N LEU A 360 -6.38 0.40 -12.87
CA LEU A 360 -5.81 1.33 -11.90
C LEU A 360 -4.86 2.30 -12.60
N ASN A 361 -4.87 3.56 -12.16
CA ASN A 361 -3.84 4.52 -12.55
C ASN A 361 -2.72 4.50 -11.47
N PRO A 362 -1.46 4.20 -11.80
CA PRO A 362 -0.35 4.25 -10.86
C PRO A 362 -0.13 5.65 -10.24
N ASP A 363 -0.45 6.72 -10.97
CA ASP A 363 -0.34 8.09 -10.44
C ASP A 363 -1.44 8.41 -9.41
N ARG A 364 -2.58 7.71 -9.49
CA ARG A 364 -3.72 7.85 -8.59
C ARG A 364 -4.19 6.46 -8.15
N PRO A 365 -3.47 5.83 -7.21
CA PRO A 365 -3.62 4.40 -6.94
C PRO A 365 -4.99 4.02 -6.37
N PHE A 366 -5.73 4.98 -5.82
CA PHE A 366 -7.06 4.73 -5.27
C PHE A 366 -8.17 4.82 -6.32
N GLU A 367 -7.98 5.54 -7.43
CA GLU A 367 -8.99 5.63 -8.48
C GLU A 367 -9.01 4.32 -9.29
N LEU A 368 -10.20 3.72 -9.38
CA LEU A 368 -10.38 2.41 -9.96
C LEU A 368 -11.53 2.40 -10.97
N ASN A 369 -11.21 2.01 -12.20
CA ASN A 369 -12.19 1.70 -13.22
C ASN A 369 -12.46 0.19 -13.21
N ILE A 370 -13.73 -0.18 -13.05
CA ILE A 370 -14.15 -1.59 -13.04
C ILE A 370 -14.85 -1.90 -14.35
N CYS A 371 -14.37 -2.93 -15.04
CA CYS A 371 -15.01 -3.50 -16.22
C CYS A 371 -15.67 -4.82 -15.82
N GLU A 372 -17.00 -4.80 -15.70
CA GLU A 372 -17.81 -5.96 -15.34
C GLU A 372 -18.24 -6.71 -16.61
N GLY A 373 -18.08 -8.02 -16.60
CA GLY A 373 -18.42 -8.85 -17.74
C GLY A 373 -18.52 -10.32 -17.39
N HIS A 374 -17.45 -10.85 -16.79
CA HIS A 374 -17.38 -12.25 -16.42
C HIS A 374 -18.29 -12.59 -15.24
N THR A 375 -18.61 -13.87 -15.11
CA THR A 375 -19.47 -14.39 -14.02
C THR A 375 -18.68 -15.04 -12.88
N ASP A 376 -17.44 -15.44 -13.16
CA ASP A 376 -16.51 -16.06 -12.23
C ASP A 376 -15.12 -15.39 -12.33
N LEU A 377 -14.23 -15.73 -11.41
CA LEU A 377 -12.91 -15.10 -11.25
C LEU A 377 -12.04 -15.11 -12.52
N LEU A 378 -11.17 -14.10 -12.63
CA LEU A 378 -10.23 -13.94 -13.73
C LEU A 378 -8.93 -14.72 -13.47
N ASN A 379 -8.49 -15.50 -14.46
CA ASN A 379 -7.27 -16.30 -14.36
C ASN A 379 -6.06 -15.62 -15.00
N ALA A 380 -6.23 -15.04 -16.19
CA ALA A 380 -5.13 -14.48 -16.97
C ALA A 380 -5.56 -13.28 -17.82
N ILE A 381 -4.60 -12.39 -18.05
CA ILE A 381 -4.76 -11.19 -18.89
C ILE A 381 -3.60 -11.13 -19.88
N ASP A 382 -3.90 -10.81 -21.13
CA ASP A 382 -2.89 -10.39 -22.09
C ASP A 382 -3.32 -9.13 -22.84
N VAL A 383 -2.32 -8.40 -23.32
CA VAL A 383 -2.48 -7.07 -23.90
C VAL A 383 -1.78 -7.00 -25.25
N SER A 384 -2.35 -6.22 -26.17
CA SER A 384 -1.74 -5.88 -27.47
C SER A 384 -0.52 -4.97 -27.30
N LEU A 385 0.40 -4.94 -28.26
CA LEU A 385 1.53 -4.00 -28.23
C LEU A 385 1.12 -2.52 -28.18
N ASP A 386 -0.08 -2.18 -28.66
CA ASP A 386 -0.56 -0.80 -28.67
C ASP A 386 -1.22 -0.40 -27.33
N GLY A 387 -1.35 -1.33 -26.37
CA GLY A 387 -2.00 -1.09 -25.08
C GLY A 387 -3.54 -0.87 -25.13
N MET A 388 -4.13 -0.75 -26.32
CA MET A 388 -5.56 -0.45 -26.51
C MET A 388 -6.49 -1.65 -26.41
N TRP A 389 -5.97 -2.87 -26.52
CA TRP A 389 -6.78 -4.10 -26.48
C TRP A 389 -6.34 -5.00 -25.33
N ILE A 390 -7.33 -5.45 -24.55
CA ILE A 390 -7.12 -6.37 -23.42
C ILE A 390 -7.91 -7.65 -23.71
N ALA A 391 -7.26 -8.80 -23.56
CA ALA A 391 -7.93 -10.09 -23.58
C ALA A 391 -7.92 -10.70 -22.18
N THR A 392 -9.09 -11.10 -21.69
CA THR A 392 -9.27 -11.70 -20.36
C THR A 392 -9.72 -13.14 -20.49
N ALA A 393 -9.21 -14.00 -19.61
CA ALA A 393 -9.63 -15.39 -19.46
C ALA A 393 -10.20 -15.61 -18.05
N SER A 394 -11.38 -16.23 -17.98
CA SER A 394 -12.07 -16.50 -16.72
C SER A 394 -12.32 -18.00 -16.53
N LYS A 395 -12.61 -18.34 -15.28
CA LYS A 395 -13.08 -19.65 -14.85
C LYS A 395 -14.50 -19.97 -15.34
N ASP A 396 -15.25 -18.99 -15.83
CA ASP A 396 -16.58 -19.17 -16.45
C ASP A 396 -16.56 -19.90 -17.81
N ASN A 397 -15.39 -20.37 -18.25
CA ASN A 397 -15.11 -21.04 -19.52
C ASN A 397 -15.14 -20.09 -20.74
N GLU A 398 -15.22 -18.79 -20.52
CA GLU A 398 -15.23 -17.78 -21.57
C GLU A 398 -13.94 -16.96 -21.58
N ALA A 399 -13.61 -16.46 -22.77
CA ALA A 399 -12.60 -15.42 -22.94
C ALA A 399 -13.28 -14.17 -23.50
N ARG A 400 -12.87 -12.99 -23.06
CA ARG A 400 -13.41 -11.71 -23.54
C ARG A 400 -12.30 -10.83 -24.09
N LEU A 401 -12.65 -10.01 -25.07
CA LEU A 401 -11.80 -8.99 -25.64
C LEU A 401 -12.42 -7.62 -25.36
N TRP A 402 -11.61 -6.73 -24.81
CA TRP A 402 -11.97 -5.37 -24.43
C TRP A 402 -11.22 -4.38 -25.32
N ARG A 403 -11.87 -3.27 -25.64
CA ARG A 403 -11.33 -2.18 -26.46
C ARG A 403 -11.30 -0.89 -25.65
N TRP A 404 -10.18 -0.18 -25.72
CA TRP A 404 -10.07 1.19 -25.20
C TRP A 404 -10.94 2.16 -25.99
N ASN A 405 -11.81 2.88 -25.29
CA ASN A 405 -12.64 3.96 -25.83
C ASN A 405 -12.46 5.20 -24.94
N ASP A 406 -11.60 6.13 -25.37
CA ASP A 406 -11.16 7.43 -24.81
C ASP A 406 -10.89 7.52 -23.29
N ASP A 407 -11.76 6.97 -22.42
CA ASP A 407 -11.64 6.93 -20.96
C ASP A 407 -11.84 5.53 -20.32
N SER A 408 -12.45 4.56 -21.01
CA SER A 408 -12.76 3.24 -20.43
C SER A 408 -12.61 2.08 -21.41
N PHE A 409 -12.54 0.85 -20.88
CA PHE A 409 -12.52 -0.37 -21.68
C PHE A 409 -13.93 -0.93 -21.85
N GLU A 410 -14.37 -1.02 -23.09
CA GLU A 410 -15.68 -1.58 -23.45
C GLU A 410 -15.54 -3.02 -23.99
N GLU A 411 -16.54 -3.84 -23.75
CA GLU A 411 -16.60 -5.20 -24.28
C GLU A 411 -16.73 -5.19 -25.81
N TYR A 412 -15.84 -5.91 -26.49
CA TYR A 412 -15.86 -6.03 -27.94
C TYR A 412 -16.37 -7.39 -28.40
N ALA A 413 -15.81 -8.48 -27.87
CA ALA A 413 -16.17 -9.82 -28.27
C ALA A 413 -16.08 -10.83 -27.11
N VAL A 414 -16.97 -11.81 -27.14
CA VAL A 414 -17.02 -12.93 -26.19
C VAL A 414 -16.76 -14.23 -26.95
N PHE A 415 -15.78 -15.00 -26.50
CA PHE A 415 -15.39 -16.28 -27.10
C PHE A 415 -15.92 -17.42 -26.23
N HIS A 416 -16.93 -18.10 -26.75
CA HIS A 416 -17.59 -19.21 -26.05
C HIS A 416 -17.29 -20.53 -26.77
N GLY A 417 -16.79 -21.52 -26.04
CA GLY A 417 -16.68 -22.87 -26.58
C GLY A 417 -15.74 -23.82 -25.86
N HIS A 418 -15.04 -23.39 -24.80
CA HIS A 418 -14.30 -24.29 -23.91
C HIS A 418 -15.24 -25.08 -23.00
N ALA A 419 -14.85 -26.32 -22.69
CA ALA A 419 -15.61 -27.18 -21.79
C ALA A 419 -15.18 -27.02 -20.33
N GLY A 420 -14.01 -26.39 -20.09
CA GLY A 420 -13.48 -26.08 -18.77
C GLY A 420 -12.87 -24.69 -18.72
N ALA A 421 -12.46 -24.29 -17.52
CA ALA A 421 -11.96 -22.95 -17.21
C ALA A 421 -10.83 -22.54 -18.16
N VAL A 422 -10.89 -21.31 -18.68
CA VAL A 422 -9.82 -20.75 -19.50
C VAL A 422 -8.74 -20.23 -18.57
N THR A 423 -7.56 -20.83 -18.64
CA THR A 423 -6.46 -20.61 -17.70
C THR A 423 -5.41 -19.66 -18.25
N ALA A 424 -5.24 -19.61 -19.56
CA ALA A 424 -4.23 -18.79 -20.22
C ALA A 424 -4.79 -18.19 -21.51
N ILE A 425 -4.34 -16.98 -21.81
CA ILE A 425 -4.73 -16.25 -23.01
C ILE A 425 -3.51 -15.54 -23.58
N SER A 426 -3.47 -15.39 -24.90
CA SER A 426 -2.47 -14.56 -25.55
C SER A 426 -3.00 -13.89 -26.81
N LEU A 427 -2.58 -12.64 -26.99
CA LEU A 427 -2.83 -11.79 -28.14
C LEU A 427 -1.63 -11.79 -29.10
N PRO A 428 -1.87 -11.55 -30.40
CA PRO A 428 -0.83 -11.33 -31.38
C PRO A 428 0.05 -10.15 -30.96
N LYS A 429 1.34 -10.29 -31.23
CA LYS A 429 2.33 -9.26 -30.96
C LYS A 429 2.76 -8.55 -32.25
N SER A 430 2.20 -8.91 -33.41
CA SER A 430 2.37 -8.15 -34.67
C SER A 430 1.08 -7.42 -35.06
N SER A 431 0.73 -6.31 -34.41
CA SER A 431 -0.43 -5.49 -34.81
C SER A 431 -0.01 -4.28 -35.65
N SER A 432 -0.03 -4.47 -36.97
CA SER A 432 -0.02 -3.35 -37.95
C SER A 432 -1.45 -2.92 -38.37
N GLN A 433 -2.47 -3.59 -37.81
CA GLN A 433 -3.89 -3.39 -38.10
C GLN A 433 -4.58 -2.76 -36.89
N GLU A 434 -5.66 -1.99 -37.13
CA GLU A 434 -6.45 -1.30 -36.09
C GLU A 434 -7.08 -2.24 -35.04
N PHE A 435 -7.13 -3.55 -35.29
CA PHE A 435 -7.65 -4.56 -34.36
C PHE A 435 -6.80 -5.84 -34.40
N PRO A 436 -6.71 -6.60 -33.28
CA PRO A 436 -5.96 -7.84 -33.23
C PRO A 436 -6.64 -8.91 -34.13
N PRO A 437 -5.91 -9.58 -35.04
CA PRO A 437 -6.52 -10.50 -36.01
C PRO A 437 -7.05 -11.81 -35.40
N PHE A 438 -6.43 -12.28 -34.32
CA PHE A 438 -6.79 -13.54 -33.66
C PHE A 438 -6.52 -13.48 -32.15
N ILE A 439 -7.03 -14.47 -31.41
CA ILE A 439 -6.73 -14.70 -29.99
C ILE A 439 -6.42 -16.18 -29.81
N ILE A 440 -5.43 -16.50 -28.97
CA ILE A 440 -5.15 -17.87 -28.55
C ILE A 440 -5.56 -18.05 -27.09
N THR A 441 -6.27 -19.14 -26.82
CA THR A 441 -6.78 -19.47 -25.49
C THR A 441 -6.38 -20.90 -25.12
N GLY A 442 -5.94 -21.08 -23.88
CA GLY A 442 -5.66 -22.38 -23.26
C GLY A 442 -6.67 -22.64 -22.15
N SER A 443 -7.19 -23.86 -22.10
CA SER A 443 -8.15 -24.27 -21.09
C SER A 443 -7.63 -25.46 -20.28
N SER A 444 -8.21 -25.61 -19.08
CA SER A 444 -8.12 -26.81 -18.25
C SER A 444 -8.67 -28.07 -18.94
N ASP A 445 -9.45 -27.93 -20.03
CA ASP A 445 -9.88 -29.05 -20.88
C ASP A 445 -8.75 -29.68 -21.72
N LEU A 446 -7.49 -29.26 -21.48
CA LEU A 446 -6.27 -29.70 -22.15
C LEU A 446 -6.15 -29.26 -23.60
N THR A 447 -7.07 -28.41 -24.07
CA THR A 447 -7.09 -27.91 -25.44
C THR A 447 -6.60 -26.47 -25.54
N VAL A 448 -6.00 -26.20 -26.70
CA VAL A 448 -5.70 -24.85 -27.15
C VAL A 448 -6.61 -24.53 -28.33
N LYS A 449 -7.21 -23.35 -28.30
CA LYS A 449 -8.09 -22.84 -29.35
C LYS A 449 -7.60 -21.51 -29.85
N LYS A 450 -7.57 -21.39 -31.17
CA LYS A 450 -7.32 -20.14 -31.88
C LYS A 450 -8.64 -19.60 -32.40
N TRP A 451 -8.90 -18.33 -32.13
CA TRP A 451 -10.12 -17.62 -32.50
C TRP A 451 -9.78 -16.50 -33.45
N LYS A 452 -10.59 -16.32 -34.49
CA LYS A 452 -10.49 -15.16 -35.37
C LYS A 452 -11.35 -14.03 -34.81
N VAL A 453 -10.77 -12.85 -34.68
CA VAL A 453 -11.52 -11.67 -34.21
C VAL A 453 -12.34 -11.11 -35.38
N PRO A 454 -13.65 -10.90 -35.19
CA PRO A 454 -14.48 -10.32 -36.23
C PRO A 454 -14.23 -8.82 -36.39
N LYS A 455 -14.65 -8.27 -37.53
CA LYS A 455 -14.52 -6.83 -37.83
C LYS A 455 -15.44 -5.98 -36.95
N PRO A 456 -15.04 -4.73 -36.65
CA PRO A 456 -15.78 -3.85 -35.74
C PRO A 456 -17.18 -3.61 -36.27
N THR A 457 -18.16 -4.12 -35.54
CA THR A 457 -19.58 -3.83 -35.67
C THR A 457 -19.97 -3.33 -34.29
N GLY A 458 -20.72 -2.23 -34.18
CA GLY A 458 -20.96 -1.53 -32.89
C GLY A 458 -21.76 -2.29 -31.82
N SER A 459 -21.80 -3.62 -31.89
CA SER A 459 -22.44 -4.53 -30.92
C SER A 459 -21.46 -5.63 -30.51
N VAL A 460 -21.50 -6.04 -29.24
CA VAL A 460 -20.68 -7.15 -28.71
C VAL A 460 -20.90 -8.42 -29.52
N GLN A 461 -19.83 -9.01 -30.05
CA GLN A 461 -19.91 -10.21 -30.88
C GLN A 461 -19.59 -11.48 -30.11
N VAL A 462 -20.50 -12.46 -30.15
CA VAL A 462 -20.27 -13.79 -29.57
C VAL A 462 -19.71 -14.73 -30.63
N VAL A 463 -18.44 -15.11 -30.50
CA VAL A 463 -17.76 -16.05 -31.40
C VAL A 463 -17.81 -17.46 -30.80
N LYS A 464 -18.49 -18.38 -31.48
CA LYS A 464 -18.65 -19.78 -31.04
C LYS A 464 -17.81 -20.78 -31.83
N THR A 465 -17.22 -20.37 -32.95
CA THR A 465 -16.44 -21.22 -33.84
C THR A 465 -14.96 -20.85 -33.78
N SER A 466 -14.14 -21.77 -33.27
CA SER A 466 -12.68 -21.67 -33.30
C SER A 466 -12.13 -22.05 -34.68
N GLU A 467 -11.00 -21.46 -35.10
CA GLU A 467 -10.30 -21.81 -36.34
C GLU A 467 -9.75 -23.24 -36.27
N TYR A 468 -9.13 -23.59 -35.15
CA TYR A 468 -8.80 -24.97 -34.82
C TYR A 468 -8.82 -25.21 -33.31
N THR A 469 -9.03 -26.48 -32.94
CA THR A 469 -8.94 -26.98 -31.57
C THR A 469 -7.90 -28.09 -31.53
N ARG A 470 -6.89 -27.97 -30.69
CA ARG A 470 -5.82 -28.99 -30.57
C ARG A 470 -5.65 -29.42 -29.12
N ARG A 471 -5.62 -30.73 -28.89
CA ARG A 471 -5.27 -31.28 -27.59
C ARG A 471 -3.76 -31.14 -27.38
N ALA A 472 -3.37 -30.24 -26.49
CA ALA A 472 -1.98 -29.86 -26.33
C ALA A 472 -1.25 -30.75 -25.32
N HIS A 473 -1.85 -31.03 -24.17
CA HIS A 473 -1.18 -31.67 -23.04
C HIS A 473 -2.04 -32.78 -22.38
N GLU A 474 -1.44 -33.48 -21.41
CA GLU A 474 -2.15 -34.43 -20.54
C GLU A 474 -2.63 -33.80 -19.23
N LYS A 475 -2.10 -32.62 -18.89
CA LYS A 475 -2.46 -31.82 -17.71
C LYS A 475 -2.70 -30.37 -18.09
N ASP A 476 -3.19 -29.61 -17.13
CA ASP A 476 -3.57 -28.21 -17.27
C ASP A 476 -2.44 -27.35 -17.86
N ILE A 477 -2.86 -26.36 -18.64
CA ILE A 477 -1.99 -25.36 -19.27
C ILE A 477 -2.02 -24.13 -18.37
N ASN A 478 -0.86 -23.64 -17.96
CA ASN A 478 -0.77 -22.52 -17.02
C ASN A 478 -0.50 -21.19 -17.72
N SER A 479 0.25 -21.20 -18.82
CA SER A 479 0.63 -20.00 -19.55
C SER A 479 0.77 -20.28 -21.04
N ILE A 480 0.45 -19.27 -21.84
CA ILE A 480 0.62 -19.24 -23.28
C ILE A 480 1.26 -17.91 -23.62
N ASP A 481 2.21 -17.94 -24.55
CA ASP A 481 2.78 -16.73 -25.11
C ASP A 481 2.93 -16.88 -26.64
N VAL A 482 2.85 -15.76 -27.35
CA VAL A 482 2.96 -15.68 -28.80
C VAL A 482 4.28 -15.03 -29.17
N SER A 483 4.93 -15.53 -30.21
CA SER A 483 6.19 -14.95 -30.68
C SER A 483 5.94 -13.55 -31.28
N PRO A 484 6.90 -12.62 -31.18
CA PRO A 484 6.77 -11.25 -31.71
C PRO A 484 6.46 -11.17 -33.22
N ASN A 485 6.79 -12.23 -33.97
CA ASN A 485 6.55 -12.33 -35.41
C ASN A 485 5.25 -13.08 -35.76
N ASP A 486 4.44 -13.46 -34.76
CA ASP A 486 3.20 -14.24 -34.89
C ASP A 486 3.33 -15.58 -35.65
N GLU A 487 4.55 -16.13 -35.77
CA GLU A 487 4.79 -17.42 -36.45
C GLU A 487 4.61 -18.62 -35.50
N PHE A 488 5.00 -18.43 -34.24
CA PHE A 488 4.97 -19.48 -33.23
C PHE A 488 4.19 -19.04 -31.99
N PHE A 489 3.66 -20.02 -31.28
CA PHE A 489 3.22 -19.81 -29.90
C PHE A 489 3.72 -20.97 -29.05
N ALA A 490 3.88 -20.72 -27.76
CA ALA A 490 4.36 -21.72 -26.82
C ALA A 490 3.39 -21.89 -25.67
N THR A 491 3.28 -23.13 -25.19
CA THR A 491 2.37 -23.52 -24.12
C THR A 491 3.19 -24.11 -22.97
N ALA A 492 2.95 -23.61 -21.75
CA ALA A 492 3.49 -24.17 -20.51
C ALA A 492 2.43 -25.02 -19.82
N SER A 493 2.79 -26.25 -19.45
CA SER A 493 1.88 -27.17 -18.76
C SER A 493 2.46 -27.73 -17.48
N TYR A 494 1.54 -28.16 -16.61
CA TYR A 494 1.84 -28.89 -15.39
C TYR A 494 2.43 -30.29 -15.64
N ASP A 495 2.39 -30.80 -16.88
CA ASP A 495 2.99 -32.08 -17.30
C ASP A 495 4.53 -32.03 -17.44
N LYS A 496 5.16 -30.90 -17.09
CA LYS A 496 6.62 -30.63 -17.13
C LYS A 496 7.17 -30.37 -18.52
N LEU A 497 6.31 -30.25 -19.54
CA LEU A 497 6.70 -29.99 -20.91
C LEU A 497 6.30 -28.57 -21.29
N GLY A 498 7.22 -27.86 -21.94
CA GLY A 498 6.86 -26.73 -22.79
C GLY A 498 6.69 -27.24 -24.22
N LYS A 499 5.63 -26.83 -24.93
CA LYS A 499 5.47 -27.17 -26.36
C LYS A 499 5.46 -25.90 -27.19
N VAL A 500 6.16 -25.93 -28.32
CA VAL A 500 6.18 -24.85 -29.31
C VAL A 500 5.38 -25.30 -30.52
N TRP A 501 4.49 -24.44 -30.97
CA TRP A 501 3.50 -24.70 -31.98
C TRP A 501 3.62 -23.66 -33.09
N ASN A 502 3.34 -24.07 -34.32
CA ASN A 502 3.17 -23.14 -35.44
C ASN A 502 1.77 -22.53 -35.33
N LEU A 503 1.65 -21.21 -35.47
CA LEU A 503 0.42 -20.47 -35.26
C LEU A 503 -0.63 -20.68 -36.38
N GLU A 504 -0.18 -20.84 -37.64
CA GLU A 504 -1.06 -20.95 -38.80
C GLU A 504 -1.64 -22.37 -38.93
N SER A 505 -0.77 -23.39 -38.94
CA SER A 505 -1.22 -24.78 -39.01
C SER A 505 -1.72 -25.27 -37.66
N GLY A 506 -1.14 -24.81 -36.56
CA GLY A 506 -1.32 -25.33 -35.20
C GLY A 506 -0.44 -26.54 -34.89
N GLU A 507 0.47 -26.96 -35.77
CA GLU A 507 1.30 -28.16 -35.59
C GLU A 507 2.39 -27.99 -34.54
N THR A 508 2.73 -29.08 -33.83
CA THR A 508 3.85 -29.07 -32.86
C THR A 508 5.16 -29.00 -33.61
N VAL A 509 5.92 -27.94 -33.40
CA VAL A 509 7.26 -27.75 -33.99
C VAL A 509 8.33 -28.36 -33.10
N GLY A 510 8.22 -28.16 -31.79
CA GLY A 510 9.23 -28.59 -30.83
C GLY A 510 8.66 -28.83 -29.44
N VAL A 511 9.35 -29.67 -28.66
CA VAL A 511 9.02 -29.96 -27.26
C VAL A 511 10.23 -29.65 -26.38
N LEU A 512 10.04 -28.70 -25.46
CA LEU A 512 11.01 -28.30 -24.45
C LEU A 512 10.94 -29.27 -23.27
N LYS A 513 11.87 -30.22 -23.22
CA LYS A 513 11.94 -31.24 -22.18
C LYS A 513 13.20 -31.06 -21.33
N GLY A 514 13.02 -30.83 -20.03
CA GLY A 514 14.15 -30.76 -19.09
C GLY A 514 13.82 -30.35 -17.66
N HIS A 515 12.60 -29.91 -17.37
CA HIS A 515 12.17 -29.53 -16.02
C HIS A 515 11.80 -30.74 -15.16
N LYS A 516 12.05 -30.67 -13.85
CA LYS A 516 11.72 -31.75 -12.89
C LYS A 516 10.27 -31.67 -12.43
N ARG A 517 9.69 -30.46 -12.39
CA ARG A 517 8.31 -30.15 -11.99
C ARG A 517 7.57 -29.42 -13.12
N GLY A 518 6.27 -29.18 -12.93
CA GLY A 518 5.42 -28.48 -13.90
C GLY A 518 5.88 -27.04 -14.12
N LEU A 519 5.66 -26.55 -15.33
CA LEU A 519 5.97 -25.18 -15.72
C LEU A 519 4.82 -24.27 -15.29
N TRP A 520 5.15 -23.06 -14.85
CA TRP A 520 4.16 -22.04 -14.49
C TRP A 520 4.01 -21.03 -15.61
N ASP A 521 5.13 -20.53 -16.14
CA ASP A 521 5.15 -19.48 -17.15
C ASP A 521 6.14 -19.76 -18.27
N ILE A 522 5.84 -19.18 -19.43
CA ILE A 522 6.65 -19.24 -20.64
C ILE A 522 6.62 -17.89 -21.32
N ASN A 523 7.77 -17.46 -21.83
CA ASN A 523 7.90 -16.14 -22.43
C ASN A 523 8.89 -16.16 -23.60
N PHE A 524 8.50 -15.54 -24.72
CA PHE A 524 9.36 -15.34 -25.87
C PHE A 524 10.23 -14.09 -25.73
N CYS A 525 11.48 -14.23 -26.14
CA CYS A 525 12.38 -13.11 -26.31
C CYS A 525 11.93 -12.24 -27.50
N LYS A 526 11.91 -10.90 -27.34
CA LYS A 526 11.44 -9.98 -28.39
C LYS A 526 12.34 -9.93 -29.64
N TYR A 527 13.65 -10.10 -29.46
CA TYR A 527 14.66 -9.87 -30.52
C TYR A 527 15.52 -11.08 -30.84
N ASP A 528 15.77 -11.95 -29.86
CA ASP A 528 16.58 -13.15 -30.04
C ASP A 528 15.70 -14.39 -30.09
N LYS A 529 16.20 -15.47 -30.70
CA LYS A 529 15.49 -16.74 -30.85
C LYS A 529 15.57 -17.57 -29.56
N LEU A 530 15.09 -16.98 -28.47
CA LEU A 530 15.16 -17.54 -27.12
C LEU A 530 13.77 -17.63 -26.48
N ILE A 531 13.58 -18.65 -25.65
CA ILE A 531 12.37 -18.85 -24.83
C ILE A 531 12.80 -19.01 -23.37
N ALA A 532 12.22 -18.25 -22.47
CA ALA A 532 12.37 -18.43 -21.04
C ALA A 532 11.21 -19.24 -20.48
N THR A 533 11.51 -20.13 -19.53
CA THR A 533 10.52 -20.97 -18.85
C THR A 533 10.75 -20.94 -17.35
N SER A 534 9.68 -20.75 -16.57
CA SER A 534 9.68 -20.87 -15.12
C SER A 534 9.07 -22.20 -14.69
N SER A 535 9.57 -22.76 -13.60
CA SER A 535 9.15 -24.08 -13.12
C SER A 535 9.07 -24.15 -11.61
N GLY A 536 8.18 -25.03 -11.13
CA GLY A 536 8.05 -25.35 -9.71
C GLY A 536 9.25 -26.09 -9.11
N ASP A 537 10.27 -26.43 -9.91
CA ASP A 537 11.53 -27.01 -9.43
C ASP A 537 12.56 -25.97 -8.99
N LYS A 538 12.14 -24.70 -8.84
CA LYS A 538 12.94 -23.55 -8.38
C LYS A 538 13.98 -23.06 -9.39
N THR A 539 13.87 -23.51 -10.63
CA THR A 539 14.80 -23.15 -11.72
C THR A 539 14.09 -22.36 -12.81
N VAL A 540 14.84 -21.45 -13.43
CA VAL A 540 14.44 -20.80 -14.68
C VAL A 540 15.33 -21.34 -15.79
N LYS A 541 14.76 -21.76 -16.90
CA LYS A 541 15.53 -22.29 -18.04
C LYS A 541 15.32 -21.47 -19.29
N LEU A 542 16.42 -21.26 -20.01
CA LEU A 542 16.48 -20.58 -21.29
C LEU A 542 16.70 -21.61 -22.40
N TRP A 543 15.87 -21.54 -23.43
CA TRP A 543 15.87 -22.47 -24.56
C TRP A 543 16.13 -21.73 -25.86
N SER A 544 16.89 -22.34 -26.77
CA SER A 544 17.02 -21.85 -28.14
C SER A 544 15.86 -22.35 -28.99
N LEU A 545 15.26 -21.46 -29.79
CA LEU A 545 14.15 -21.81 -30.70
C LEU A 545 14.60 -22.65 -31.91
N ASN A 546 15.89 -22.61 -32.27
CA ASN A 546 16.40 -23.37 -33.42
C ASN A 546 16.58 -24.86 -33.08
N ASP A 547 17.20 -25.14 -31.93
CA ASP A 547 17.58 -26.50 -31.54
C ASP A 547 16.66 -27.12 -30.47
N PHE A 548 15.78 -26.31 -29.87
CA PHE A 548 14.94 -26.66 -28.72
C PHE A 548 15.73 -27.24 -27.53
N THR A 549 17.03 -26.94 -27.46
CA THR A 549 17.91 -27.35 -26.37
C THR A 549 17.96 -26.29 -25.27
N CYS A 550 18.19 -26.73 -24.04
CA CYS A 550 18.37 -25.85 -22.90
C CYS A 550 19.76 -25.21 -22.97
N THR A 551 19.81 -23.91 -23.24
CA THR A 551 21.06 -23.14 -23.29
C THR A 551 21.57 -22.83 -21.89
N LYS A 552 20.70 -22.37 -20.99
CA LYS A 552 21.06 -21.98 -19.62
C LYS A 552 20.01 -22.44 -18.60
N THR A 553 20.48 -22.78 -17.40
CA THR A 553 19.64 -23.03 -16.23
C THR A 553 20.08 -22.09 -15.13
N PHE A 554 19.17 -21.24 -14.67
CA PHE A 554 19.36 -20.34 -13.55
C PHE A 554 18.83 -21.00 -12.28
N GLU A 555 19.72 -21.20 -11.31
CA GLU A 555 19.40 -21.73 -9.99
C GLU A 555 19.70 -20.67 -8.94
N GLY A 556 18.77 -20.50 -7.99
CA GLY A 556 18.98 -19.56 -6.88
C GLY A 556 17.71 -19.14 -6.15
N HIS A 557 16.52 -19.42 -6.68
CA HIS A 557 15.28 -19.27 -5.93
C HIS A 557 15.17 -20.34 -4.83
N THR A 558 14.62 -19.95 -3.69
CA THR A 558 14.41 -20.86 -2.55
C THR A 558 13.11 -21.64 -2.70
N ASN A 559 12.14 -21.10 -3.44
CA ASN A 559 10.84 -21.70 -3.72
C ASN A 559 10.52 -21.75 -5.23
N ALA A 560 9.33 -22.21 -5.59
CA ALA A 560 8.86 -22.27 -6.98
C ALA A 560 8.88 -20.89 -7.65
N VAL A 561 9.32 -20.83 -8.90
CA VAL A 561 9.28 -19.61 -9.71
C VAL A 561 7.95 -19.57 -10.45
N GLN A 562 7.22 -18.46 -10.30
CA GLN A 562 5.89 -18.30 -10.87
C GLN A 562 5.98 -17.64 -12.25
N ARG A 563 6.47 -16.41 -12.35
CA ARG A 563 6.56 -15.67 -13.63
C ARG A 563 8.00 -15.45 -14.07
N VAL A 564 8.16 -15.33 -15.39
CA VAL A 564 9.44 -14.97 -16.00
C VAL A 564 9.22 -14.01 -17.17
N ARG A 565 9.95 -12.89 -17.16
CA ARG A 565 9.86 -11.86 -18.20
C ARG A 565 11.25 -11.43 -18.66
N PHE A 566 11.41 -11.24 -19.97
CA PHE A 566 12.62 -10.66 -20.52
C PHE A 566 12.64 -9.15 -20.30
N PHE A 567 13.82 -8.61 -20.01
CA PHE A 567 14.04 -7.20 -19.67
C PHE A 567 15.21 -6.61 -20.47
N ASN A 568 15.15 -5.29 -20.69
CA ASN A 568 16.17 -4.47 -21.35
C ASN A 568 16.69 -5.04 -22.68
N LYS A 569 15.88 -4.96 -23.74
CA LYS A 569 16.19 -5.51 -25.08
C LYS A 569 16.69 -6.97 -25.00
N ASN A 570 16.20 -7.72 -24.01
CA ASN A 570 16.47 -9.13 -23.70
C ASN A 570 17.89 -9.45 -23.23
N GLN A 571 18.61 -8.49 -22.66
CA GLN A 571 19.89 -8.77 -22.01
C GLN A 571 19.70 -9.36 -20.61
N GLN A 572 18.60 -9.02 -19.95
CA GLN A 572 18.32 -9.47 -18.58
C GLN A 572 17.00 -10.26 -18.55
N ILE A 573 16.86 -11.12 -17.54
CA ILE A 573 15.62 -11.83 -17.23
C ILE A 573 15.23 -11.47 -15.80
N ILE A 574 13.95 -11.20 -15.62
CA ILE A 574 13.34 -11.04 -14.30
C ILE A 574 12.55 -12.29 -13.99
N SER A 575 12.75 -12.83 -12.80
CA SER A 575 11.94 -13.94 -12.28
C SER A 575 11.35 -13.60 -10.93
N THR A 576 10.10 -13.99 -10.74
CA THR A 576 9.39 -13.85 -9.46
C THR A 576 9.16 -15.21 -8.85
N GLY A 577 9.47 -15.33 -7.57
CA GLY A 577 9.30 -16.57 -6.83
C GLY A 577 8.18 -16.51 -5.81
N ALA A 578 7.72 -17.70 -5.42
CA ALA A 578 6.87 -17.91 -4.25
C ALA A 578 7.64 -17.76 -2.92
N ASP A 579 8.84 -17.16 -2.95
CA ASP A 579 9.68 -16.84 -1.81
C ASP A 579 9.67 -15.35 -1.46
N GLY A 580 8.82 -14.53 -2.10
CA GLY A 580 8.77 -13.07 -1.89
C GLY A 580 9.87 -12.30 -2.61
N LEU A 581 10.73 -13.00 -3.35
CA LEU A 581 11.91 -12.41 -3.97
C LEU A 581 11.72 -12.25 -5.48
N ILE A 582 12.16 -11.09 -5.98
CA ILE A 582 12.33 -10.83 -7.41
C ILE A 582 13.83 -10.91 -7.70
N LYS A 583 14.21 -11.69 -8.71
CA LYS A 583 15.62 -11.85 -9.09
C LYS A 583 15.86 -11.40 -10.52
N LEU A 584 16.97 -10.67 -10.69
CA LEU A 584 17.48 -10.22 -11.98
C LEU A 584 18.66 -11.09 -12.38
N TRP A 585 18.56 -11.67 -13.58
CA TRP A 585 19.56 -12.55 -14.16
C TRP A 585 20.12 -11.92 -15.43
N ASP A 586 21.42 -12.08 -15.66
CA ASP A 586 22.02 -11.75 -16.96
C ASP A 586 21.94 -12.95 -17.92
N VAL A 587 21.54 -12.67 -19.15
CA VAL A 587 21.50 -13.65 -20.25
C VAL A 587 22.87 -13.82 -20.89
N LYS A 588 23.79 -12.84 -20.79
CA LYS A 588 25.09 -12.91 -21.46
C LYS A 588 26.12 -13.69 -20.66
N ASP A 589 26.24 -13.47 -19.36
CA ASP A 589 27.27 -14.10 -18.53
C ASP A 589 27.17 -15.64 -18.49
N VAL A 590 28.31 -16.30 -18.70
CA VAL A 590 28.41 -17.76 -18.86
C VAL A 590 28.05 -18.51 -17.57
N ALA A 591 28.21 -17.86 -16.40
CA ALA A 591 27.94 -18.44 -15.09
C ALA A 591 26.46 -18.39 -14.67
N GLY A 592 25.61 -17.60 -15.35
CA GLY A 592 24.20 -17.43 -14.97
C GLY A 592 24.04 -16.84 -13.56
N GLU A 593 24.87 -15.85 -13.22
CA GLU A 593 24.87 -15.23 -11.91
C GLU A 593 23.63 -14.34 -11.71
N CYS A 594 23.12 -14.34 -10.48
CA CYS A 594 22.08 -13.42 -10.06
C CYS A 594 22.71 -12.03 -9.87
N LEU A 595 22.35 -11.07 -10.72
CA LEU A 595 22.85 -9.69 -10.63
C LEU A 595 22.36 -9.02 -9.35
N LYS A 596 21.06 -9.12 -9.08
CA LYS A 596 20.42 -8.53 -7.91
C LYS A 596 19.21 -9.33 -7.48
N THR A 597 19.03 -9.42 -6.17
CA THR A 597 17.79 -9.86 -5.54
C THR A 597 17.11 -8.63 -4.96
N ILE A 598 15.85 -8.45 -5.29
CA ILE A 598 14.97 -7.40 -4.78
C ILE A 598 14.04 -8.08 -3.79
N ASP A 599 13.98 -7.50 -2.59
CA ASP A 599 13.28 -8.01 -1.42
C ASP A 599 12.41 -6.88 -0.88
N ASN A 600 11.10 -7.06 -0.92
CA ASN A 600 10.09 -6.06 -0.55
C ASN A 600 8.76 -6.71 -0.17
N HIS A 601 8.51 -7.85 -0.78
CA HIS A 601 7.29 -8.61 -0.65
C HIS A 601 7.49 -9.73 0.37
N ASP A 602 6.66 -9.76 1.41
CA ASP A 602 6.71 -10.81 2.43
C ASP A 602 6.06 -12.12 1.95
N ASN A 603 5.20 -12.03 0.94
CA ASN A 603 4.34 -13.12 0.49
C ASN A 603 4.67 -13.61 -0.92
N ARG A 604 3.83 -14.52 -1.43
CA ARG A 604 4.07 -15.12 -2.75
C ARG A 604 3.73 -14.12 -3.85
N ILE A 605 4.69 -13.87 -4.73
CA ILE A 605 4.50 -13.03 -5.91
C ILE A 605 3.88 -13.87 -7.02
N TRP A 606 2.73 -13.46 -7.54
CA TRP A 606 1.98 -14.18 -8.59
C TRP A 606 2.13 -13.55 -9.97
N ALA A 607 2.17 -12.22 -10.02
CA ALA A 607 2.19 -11.47 -11.26
C ALA A 607 3.43 -10.57 -11.36
N LEU A 608 3.91 -10.43 -12.59
CA LEU A 608 5.00 -9.57 -12.96
C LEU A 608 4.74 -9.05 -14.36
N ASP A 609 4.80 -7.73 -14.51
CA ASP A 609 4.82 -7.11 -15.83
C ASP A 609 5.88 -6.03 -15.95
N ILE A 610 6.26 -5.75 -17.19
CA ILE A 610 7.33 -4.83 -17.54
C ILE A 610 6.80 -3.92 -18.63
N LYS A 611 6.97 -2.61 -18.45
CA LYS A 611 6.66 -1.64 -19.49
C LYS A 611 7.63 -1.79 -20.66
N ASP A 612 7.18 -1.53 -21.88
CA ASP A 612 7.97 -1.79 -23.09
C ASP A 612 9.27 -0.98 -23.19
N ASP A 613 9.34 0.18 -22.52
CA ASP A 613 10.56 0.99 -22.36
C ASP A 613 11.61 0.33 -21.44
N GLY A 614 11.18 -0.66 -20.66
CA GLY A 614 11.95 -1.35 -19.64
C GLY A 614 12.36 -0.47 -18.46
N LEU A 615 11.84 0.75 -18.35
CA LEU A 615 12.14 1.67 -17.24
C LEU A 615 11.35 1.30 -15.99
N GLU A 616 10.15 0.77 -16.19
CA GLU A 616 9.18 0.48 -15.14
C GLU A 616 8.80 -1.00 -15.16
N MET A 617 8.67 -1.59 -13.99
CA MET A 617 8.14 -2.95 -13.81
C MET A 617 7.20 -2.98 -12.61
N VAL A 618 6.19 -3.82 -12.65
CA VAL A 618 5.24 -4.02 -11.54
C VAL A 618 5.31 -5.45 -11.05
N SER A 619 5.33 -5.62 -9.74
CA SER A 619 5.14 -6.92 -9.08
C SER A 619 3.92 -6.90 -8.18
N ALA A 620 3.28 -8.06 -8.07
CA ALA A 620 2.04 -8.24 -7.32
C ALA A 620 2.11 -9.40 -6.35
N ASP A 621 1.65 -9.11 -5.13
CA ASP A 621 1.61 -10.07 -4.05
C ASP A 621 0.25 -10.75 -3.88
N ALA A 622 0.28 -11.86 -3.14
CA ALA A 622 -0.93 -12.58 -2.75
C ALA A 622 -1.84 -11.75 -1.82
N ASP A 623 -1.30 -10.78 -1.10
CA ASP A 623 -2.05 -9.96 -0.13
C ASP A 623 -2.62 -8.67 -0.75
N GLY A 624 -2.45 -8.49 -2.07
CA GLY A 624 -2.94 -7.31 -2.79
C GLY A 624 -1.99 -6.12 -2.79
N GLN A 625 -0.79 -6.25 -2.21
CA GLN A 625 0.26 -5.25 -2.32
C GLN A 625 0.86 -5.24 -3.74
N LEU A 626 1.00 -4.05 -4.29
CA LEU A 626 1.60 -3.80 -5.60
C LEU A 626 2.84 -2.96 -5.42
N SER A 627 3.95 -3.36 -6.04
CA SER A 627 5.17 -2.55 -6.05
C SER A 627 5.52 -2.18 -7.48
N ILE A 628 5.59 -0.88 -7.74
CA ILE A 628 6.05 -0.32 -9.01
C ILE A 628 7.52 0.02 -8.84
N TRP A 629 8.36 -0.51 -9.72
CA TRP A 629 9.80 -0.32 -9.67
C TRP A 629 10.24 0.54 -10.84
N THR A 630 10.86 1.67 -10.54
CA THR A 630 11.48 2.56 -11.53
C THR A 630 12.99 2.36 -11.51
N ASP A 631 13.60 2.21 -12.68
CA ASP A 631 15.06 2.09 -12.79
C ASP A 631 15.74 3.41 -12.44
N ASN A 632 16.63 3.37 -11.45
CA ASN A 632 17.47 4.51 -11.06
C ASN A 632 18.99 4.19 -11.12
N THR A 633 19.39 3.30 -12.03
CA THR A 633 20.79 2.88 -12.14
C THR A 633 21.72 4.04 -12.50
N ASP A 634 21.29 4.91 -13.41
CA ASP A 634 22.15 5.98 -13.93
C ASP A 634 22.36 7.10 -12.90
N GLU A 635 21.34 7.54 -12.15
CA GLU A 635 21.55 8.56 -11.10
C GLU A 635 22.36 7.96 -9.96
N PHE A 636 22.09 6.73 -9.55
CA PHE A 636 22.89 6.06 -8.52
C PHE A 636 24.37 5.96 -8.90
N LEU A 637 24.68 5.62 -10.15
CA LEU A 637 26.07 5.62 -10.64
C LEU A 637 26.67 7.04 -10.64
N GLN A 638 25.91 8.06 -11.06
CA GLN A 638 26.37 9.45 -11.04
C GLN A 638 26.63 9.96 -9.61
N GLU A 639 25.76 9.62 -8.65
CA GLU A 639 25.94 9.95 -7.24
C GLU A 639 27.18 9.29 -6.67
N GLN A 640 27.40 7.99 -6.95
CA GLN A 640 28.61 7.32 -6.53
C GLN A 640 29.86 7.95 -7.13
N GLU A 641 29.84 8.28 -8.43
CA GLU A 641 30.95 8.98 -9.06
C GLU A 641 31.19 10.36 -8.45
N ALA A 642 30.13 11.11 -8.14
CA ALA A 642 30.22 12.43 -7.50
C ALA A 642 30.79 12.33 -6.08
N GLN A 643 30.36 11.34 -5.29
CA GLN A 643 30.90 11.05 -3.96
C GLN A 643 32.38 10.63 -4.03
N GLN A 644 32.76 9.85 -5.03
CA GLN A 644 34.16 9.46 -5.25
C GLN A 644 35.02 10.68 -5.66
N LYS A 645 34.53 11.51 -6.60
CA LYS A 645 35.21 12.74 -7.04
C LYS A 645 35.41 13.70 -5.87
N THR A 646 34.35 13.97 -5.10
CA THR A 646 34.43 14.85 -3.92
C THR A 646 35.39 14.32 -2.86
N LYS A 647 35.40 12.99 -2.61
CA LYS A 647 36.37 12.37 -1.70
C LYS A 647 37.81 12.54 -2.18
N ILE A 648 38.08 12.33 -3.47
CA ILE A 648 39.41 12.52 -4.06
C ILE A 648 39.85 13.98 -3.95
N GLU A 649 38.96 14.94 -4.24
CA GLU A 649 39.24 16.37 -4.09
C GLU A 649 39.54 16.76 -2.64
N GLN A 650 38.78 16.22 -1.68
CA GLN A 650 39.02 16.43 -0.25
C GLN A 650 40.37 15.83 0.20
N GLU A 651 40.74 14.65 -0.29
CA GLU A 651 42.05 14.05 -0.01
C GLU A 651 43.20 14.89 -0.59
N GLN A 652 43.04 15.43 -1.80
CA GLN A 652 44.02 16.33 -2.40
C GLN A 652 44.14 17.63 -1.60
N LYS A 653 43.02 18.25 -1.22
CA LYS A 653 43.00 19.44 -0.35
C LYS A 653 43.70 19.17 0.98
N LEU A 654 43.47 18.01 1.60
CA LEU A 654 44.14 17.60 2.83
C LEU A 654 45.67 17.56 2.63
N THR A 655 46.14 16.94 1.56
CA THR A 655 47.59 16.88 1.27
C THR A 655 48.18 18.26 0.99
N ASN A 656 47.43 19.15 0.33
CA ASN A 656 47.83 20.53 0.10
C ASN A 656 47.93 21.30 1.42
N TYR A 657 46.95 21.16 2.33
CA TYR A 657 47.01 21.81 3.64
C TYR A 657 48.20 21.34 4.47
N ILE A 658 48.48 20.03 4.51
CA ILE A 658 49.64 19.46 5.19
C ILE A 658 50.95 20.02 4.61
N THR A 659 51.04 20.16 3.29
CA THR A 659 52.23 20.71 2.61
C THR A 659 52.40 22.20 2.88
N SER A 660 51.29 22.96 2.90
CA SER A 660 51.26 24.39 3.21
C SER A 660 51.42 24.72 4.69
N LYS A 661 51.44 23.71 5.57
CA LYS A 661 51.48 23.83 7.04
C LYS A 661 50.28 24.55 7.67
N ASP A 662 49.13 24.59 7.00
CA ASP A 662 47.88 25.04 7.63
C ASP A 662 47.24 23.89 8.42
N TRP A 663 47.61 23.79 9.69
CA TRP A 663 47.16 22.71 10.57
C TRP A 663 45.70 22.82 10.98
N SER A 664 45.12 24.03 10.98
CA SER A 664 43.74 24.26 11.42
C SER A 664 42.72 23.68 10.43
N SER A 665 42.88 24.02 9.15
CA SER A 665 42.07 23.49 8.06
C SER A 665 42.34 22.00 7.82
N ALA A 666 43.62 21.58 7.93
CA ALA A 666 43.98 20.16 7.84
C ALA A 666 43.34 19.31 8.95
N PHE A 667 43.25 19.84 10.18
CA PHE A 667 42.61 19.16 11.31
C PHE A 667 41.13 18.95 11.07
N LEU A 668 40.39 20.01 10.68
CA LEU A 668 38.96 19.91 10.38
C LEU A 668 38.70 18.91 9.24
N LEU A 669 39.47 19.01 8.15
CA LEU A 669 39.29 18.13 7.00
C LEU A 669 39.66 16.66 7.31
N ALA A 670 40.74 16.43 8.08
CA ALA A 670 41.12 15.09 8.54
C ALA A 670 40.07 14.47 9.46
N LEU A 671 39.42 15.29 10.30
CA LEU A 671 38.35 14.85 11.18
C LEU A 671 37.09 14.50 10.38
N THR A 672 36.77 15.27 9.33
CA THR A 672 35.63 14.96 8.44
C THR A 672 35.83 13.69 7.61
N LEU A 673 37.05 13.46 7.11
CA LEU A 673 37.41 12.27 6.31
C LEU A 673 37.66 11.01 7.16
N ASP A 674 37.59 11.12 8.49
CA ASP A 674 37.90 10.08 9.46
C ASP A 674 39.27 9.38 9.25
N HIS A 675 40.33 10.17 9.03
CA HIS A 675 41.69 9.65 8.90
C HIS A 675 42.49 9.78 10.21
N PRO A 676 42.52 8.76 11.08
CA PRO A 676 43.08 8.88 12.43
C PRO A 676 44.60 9.12 12.42
N MET A 677 45.36 8.44 11.57
CA MET A 677 46.82 8.61 11.55
C MET A 677 47.26 9.94 10.93
N ARG A 678 46.53 10.44 9.92
CA ARG A 678 46.81 11.77 9.35
C ARG A 678 46.45 12.88 10.35
N LEU A 679 45.32 12.74 11.05
CA LEU A 679 44.92 13.64 12.13
C LEU A 679 45.98 13.69 13.24
N TYR A 680 46.45 12.53 13.70
CA TYR A 680 47.53 12.44 14.68
C TYR A 680 48.81 13.13 14.21
N ASN A 681 49.23 12.91 12.96
CA ASN A 681 50.43 13.52 12.40
C ASN A 681 50.31 15.04 12.22
N VAL A 682 49.11 15.55 11.90
CA VAL A 682 48.81 17.00 11.84
C VAL A 682 49.03 17.63 13.22
N ILE A 683 48.49 17.02 14.28
CA ILE A 683 48.60 17.52 15.65
C ILE A 683 50.04 17.37 16.18
N LYS A 684 50.71 16.25 15.88
CA LYS A 684 52.12 16.08 16.24
C LYS A 684 53.02 17.11 15.56
N SER A 685 52.77 17.38 14.29
CA SER A 685 53.53 18.38 13.53
C SER A 685 53.28 19.79 14.05
N SER A 686 52.05 20.12 14.46
CA SER A 686 51.75 21.44 15.06
C SER A 686 52.47 21.64 16.39
N ILE A 687 52.49 20.60 17.25
CA ILE A 687 53.20 20.64 18.54
C ILE A 687 54.72 20.83 18.33
N ASN A 688 55.31 20.16 17.33
CA ASN A 688 56.74 20.30 17.05
C ASN A 688 57.11 21.68 16.49
N LEU A 689 56.21 22.32 15.75
CA LEU A 689 56.45 23.64 15.14
C LEU A 689 56.40 24.77 16.17
N ASN A 690 55.59 24.59 17.22
CA ASN A 690 55.48 25.42 18.42
C ASN A 690 55.47 26.93 18.10
N GLU A 691 54.45 27.38 17.36
CA GLU A 691 54.31 28.78 16.91
C GLU A 691 54.11 29.73 18.10
N ASP A 692 53.39 29.29 19.13
CA ASP A 692 53.09 30.08 20.33
C ASP A 692 53.47 29.34 21.64
N PRO A 693 54.42 29.85 22.45
CA PRO A 693 54.90 29.19 23.67
C PRO A 693 53.84 29.03 24.79
N ASN A 694 52.77 29.83 24.75
CA ASN A 694 51.71 29.84 25.77
C ASN A 694 50.56 28.87 25.47
N SER A 695 50.58 28.16 24.34
CA SER A 695 49.53 27.20 23.93
C SER A 695 49.93 25.76 24.26
N ALA A 696 48.97 24.93 24.67
CA ALA A 696 49.22 23.52 25.00
C ALA A 696 49.47 22.65 23.75
N ILE A 697 48.96 23.06 22.59
CA ILE A 697 49.11 22.37 21.28
C ILE A 697 50.04 23.15 20.33
N GLY A 698 50.57 24.30 20.76
CA GLY A 698 51.54 25.11 20.03
C GLY A 698 50.95 26.07 18.98
N SER A 699 49.62 26.20 18.88
CA SER A 699 48.95 27.17 18.01
C SER A 699 47.55 27.53 18.51
N PHE A 700 47.30 28.83 18.74
CA PHE A 700 45.99 29.33 19.19
C PHE A 700 44.87 29.10 18.16
N LYS A 701 45.21 29.07 16.87
CA LYS A 701 44.23 28.86 15.78
C LYS A 701 43.60 27.47 15.85
N LEU A 702 44.39 26.46 16.17
CA LEU A 702 43.91 25.08 16.27
C LEU A 702 43.08 24.87 17.55
N GLU A 703 43.43 25.54 18.66
CA GLU A 703 42.59 25.51 19.86
C GLU A 703 41.23 26.18 19.63
N ALA A 704 41.20 27.28 18.86
CA ALA A 704 39.95 27.95 18.49
C ALA A 704 39.05 27.06 17.62
N THR A 705 39.62 26.34 16.65
CA THR A 705 38.83 25.40 15.82
C THR A 705 38.32 24.21 16.63
N ILE A 706 39.10 23.70 17.60
CA ILE A 706 38.63 22.66 18.53
C ILE A 706 37.47 23.18 19.37
N GLY A 707 37.53 24.43 19.86
CA GLY A 707 36.44 25.04 20.63
C GLY A 707 35.16 25.30 19.83
N GLN A 708 35.21 25.24 18.50
CA GLN A 708 34.07 25.44 17.60
C GLN A 708 33.47 24.12 17.07
N LEU A 709 33.96 22.97 17.51
CA LEU A 709 33.48 21.67 17.03
C LEU A 709 32.03 21.39 17.43
N ALA A 710 31.26 20.82 16.51
CA ALA A 710 29.91 20.34 16.77
C ALA A 710 29.92 19.05 17.62
N SER A 711 28.81 18.78 18.32
CA SER A 711 28.68 17.64 19.24
C SER A 711 28.99 16.28 18.60
N GLU A 712 28.60 16.05 17.34
CA GLU A 712 28.90 14.80 16.61
C GLU A 712 30.39 14.65 16.29
N GLN A 713 31.04 15.75 15.89
CA GLN A 713 32.47 15.77 15.57
C GLN A 713 33.28 15.56 16.84
N LEU A 714 32.85 16.16 17.96
CA LEU A 714 33.45 15.97 19.27
C LEU A 714 33.35 14.51 19.72
N LEU A 715 32.20 13.84 19.52
CA LEU A 715 32.05 12.42 19.81
C LEU A 715 32.98 11.53 18.96
N LYS A 716 33.10 11.81 17.64
CA LYS A 716 34.07 11.12 16.77
C LYS A 716 35.50 11.36 17.25
N PHE A 717 35.82 12.59 17.64
CA PHE A 717 37.14 12.98 18.11
C PHE A 717 37.50 12.29 19.44
N PHE A 718 36.58 12.22 20.40
CA PHE A 718 36.78 11.51 21.67
C PHE A 718 37.00 10.00 21.48
N LYS A 719 36.34 9.37 20.51
CA LYS A 719 36.65 7.97 20.14
C LYS A 719 38.12 7.82 19.71
N LYS A 720 38.67 8.78 18.95
CA LYS A 720 40.09 8.74 18.54
C LYS A 720 41.04 9.05 19.69
N ILE A 721 40.71 10.01 20.55
CA ILE A 721 41.48 10.31 21.77
C ILE A 721 41.60 9.07 22.66
N ARG A 722 40.50 8.33 22.84
CA ARG A 722 40.50 7.06 23.57
C ARG A 722 41.48 6.08 22.94
N ASP A 723 41.40 5.84 21.63
CA ASP A 723 42.26 4.88 20.95
C ASP A 723 43.76 5.26 21.03
N TRP A 724 44.07 6.57 21.03
CA TRP A 724 45.44 7.06 21.25
C TRP A 724 45.90 6.94 22.70
N ASN A 725 45.02 7.16 23.68
CA ASN A 725 45.37 7.10 25.10
C ASN A 725 45.68 5.67 25.58
N VAL A 726 45.10 4.65 24.93
CA VAL A 726 45.43 3.24 25.20
C VAL A 726 46.90 2.94 24.87
N ASN A 727 47.49 3.62 23.89
CA ASN A 727 48.87 3.39 23.48
C ASN A 727 49.86 4.27 24.26
N GLY A 728 50.80 3.65 24.98
CA GLY A 728 51.83 4.33 25.75
C GLY A 728 52.84 5.17 24.96
N LYS A 729 52.78 5.20 23.62
CA LYS A 729 53.56 6.13 22.78
C LYS A 729 52.77 7.37 22.33
N PHE A 730 51.45 7.29 22.31
CA PHE A 730 50.57 8.33 21.75
C PHE A 730 49.79 9.08 22.83
N PHE A 731 49.89 8.64 24.09
CA PHE A 731 49.14 9.20 25.20
C PHE A 731 49.44 10.68 25.46
N GLU A 732 50.69 11.14 25.29
CA GLU A 732 51.08 12.54 25.54
C GLU A 732 50.25 13.54 24.74
N ILE A 733 49.99 13.24 23.47
CA ILE A 733 49.18 14.09 22.58
C ILE A 733 47.71 14.00 22.98
N SER A 734 47.21 12.81 23.31
CA SER A 734 45.83 12.63 23.74
C SER A 734 45.51 13.39 25.03
N GLN A 735 46.43 13.42 25.99
CA GLN A 735 46.25 14.14 27.26
C GLN A 735 46.25 15.65 27.05
N LYS A 736 47.17 16.18 26.23
CA LYS A 736 47.17 17.61 25.86
C LYS A 736 45.88 18.03 25.17
N LEU A 737 45.32 17.17 24.31
CA LEU A 737 44.03 17.43 23.65
C LEU A 737 42.87 17.44 24.65
N ILE A 738 42.84 16.49 25.60
CA ILE A 738 41.83 16.47 26.66
C ILE A 738 41.90 17.77 27.49
N THR A 739 43.10 18.23 27.84
CA THR A 739 43.29 19.50 28.55
C THR A 739 42.70 20.68 27.77
N VAL A 740 42.94 20.76 26.47
CA VAL A 740 42.38 21.84 25.63
C VAL A 740 40.86 21.77 25.53
N ILE A 741 40.28 20.58 25.40
CA ILE A 741 38.83 20.40 25.36
C ILE A 741 38.20 20.85 26.70
N LEU A 742 38.76 20.42 27.83
CA LEU A 742 38.26 20.79 29.16
C LEU A 742 38.38 22.29 29.46
N HIS A 743 39.36 22.99 28.88
CA HIS A 743 39.48 24.45 29.02
C HIS A 743 38.57 25.25 28.11
N LYS A 744 38.11 24.69 26.98
CA LYS A 744 37.33 25.40 25.97
C LYS A 744 35.83 25.09 26.02
N PHE A 745 35.44 23.91 26.50
CA PHE A 745 34.04 23.49 26.58
C PHE A 745 33.52 23.55 28.02
N GLU A 746 32.26 23.95 28.17
CA GLU A 746 31.56 23.91 29.46
C GLU A 746 31.17 22.47 29.81
N ILE A 747 31.31 22.10 31.08
CA ILE A 747 31.09 20.72 31.53
C ILE A 747 29.63 20.27 31.30
N GLU A 748 28.67 21.17 31.45
CA GLU A 748 27.24 20.89 31.22
C GLU A 748 26.99 20.44 29.77
N THR A 749 27.58 21.15 28.79
CA THR A 749 27.45 20.81 27.37
C THR A 749 28.05 19.45 27.01
N LEU A 750 29.07 18.99 27.75
CA LEU A 750 29.68 17.68 27.52
C LEU A 750 28.82 16.54 28.10
N ILE A 751 28.12 16.79 29.21
CA ILE A 751 27.25 15.80 29.87
C ILE A 751 25.99 15.53 29.03
N GLU A 752 25.45 16.56 28.39
CA GLU A 752 24.26 16.44 27.54
C GLU A 752 24.48 15.57 26.29
N ILE A 753 25.75 15.37 25.86
CA ILE A 753 26.05 14.59 24.67
C ILE A 753 25.88 13.08 24.96
N PRO A 754 24.96 12.39 24.25
CA PRO A 754 24.70 10.99 24.50
C PRO A 754 25.92 10.13 24.14
N GLY A 755 26.33 9.28 25.08
CA GLY A 755 27.42 8.31 24.89
C GLY A 755 28.84 8.84 25.16
N LEU A 756 29.01 10.15 25.45
CA LEU A 756 30.32 10.71 25.78
C LEU A 756 30.84 10.21 27.13
N MET A 757 29.98 10.11 28.15
CA MET A 757 30.35 9.67 29.50
C MET A 757 30.99 8.27 29.51
N LYS A 758 30.44 7.33 28.72
CA LYS A 758 31.01 5.98 28.55
C LYS A 758 32.42 6.00 27.95
N LEU A 759 32.71 6.96 27.07
CA LEU A 759 34.06 7.15 26.51
C LEU A 759 35.01 7.73 27.55
N VAL A 760 34.56 8.71 28.34
CA VAL A 760 35.36 9.30 29.42
C VAL A 760 35.70 8.25 30.49
N ASP A 761 34.73 7.44 30.92
CA ASP A 761 34.95 6.34 31.88
C ASP A 761 36.01 5.35 31.39
N SER A 762 36.07 5.12 30.07
CA SER A 762 37.08 4.24 29.48
C SER A 762 38.48 4.86 29.42
N ILE A 763 38.60 6.19 29.46
CA ILE A 763 39.87 6.92 29.38
C ILE A 763 40.52 7.04 30.77
N ILE A 764 39.73 7.17 31.84
CA ILE A 764 40.21 7.42 33.22
C ILE A 764 41.25 6.39 33.69
N PRO A 765 41.02 5.06 33.62
CA PRO A 765 41.99 4.08 34.13
C PRO A 765 43.34 4.12 33.38
N TYR A 766 43.32 4.45 32.08
CA TYR A 766 44.55 4.60 31.31
C TYR A 766 45.30 5.87 31.69
N SER A 767 44.59 6.98 31.92
CA SER A 767 45.19 8.22 32.40
C SER A 767 45.83 8.04 33.77
N GLU A 768 45.17 7.36 34.71
CA GLU A 768 45.73 7.03 36.03
C GLU A 768 47.00 6.19 35.90
N ARG A 769 47.01 5.18 35.02
CA ARG A 769 48.18 4.35 34.78
C ARG A 769 49.35 5.12 34.18
N HIS A 770 49.09 6.06 33.28
CA HIS A 770 50.14 6.93 32.73
C HIS A 770 50.64 7.93 33.77
N PHE A 771 49.75 8.42 34.64
CA PHE A 771 50.11 9.30 35.75
C PHE A 771 51.06 8.62 36.74
N THR A 772 50.72 7.42 37.23
CA THR A 772 51.62 6.65 38.13
C THR A 772 52.98 6.40 37.50
N ARG A 773 53.02 6.13 36.18
CA ARG A 773 54.27 5.91 35.46
C ARG A 773 55.12 7.18 35.37
N ILE A 774 54.51 8.35 35.22
CA ILE A 774 55.23 9.63 35.19
C ILE A 774 55.72 9.99 36.59
N ASP A 775 54.90 9.77 37.62
CA ASP A 775 55.30 9.98 39.01
C ASP A 775 56.51 9.11 39.38
N ASP A 776 56.50 7.82 39.02
CA ASP A 776 57.64 6.92 39.23
C ASP A 776 58.92 7.44 38.54
N LEU A 777 58.79 8.04 37.34
CA LEU A 777 59.92 8.63 36.62
C LEU A 777 60.41 9.93 37.28
N ILE A 778 59.51 10.74 37.82
CA ILE A 778 59.85 11.95 38.58
C ILE A 778 60.57 11.55 39.88
N GLU A 779 60.07 10.54 40.60
CA GLU A 779 60.75 9.98 41.78
C GLU A 779 62.16 9.49 41.47
N GLN A 780 62.33 8.77 40.36
CA GLN A 780 63.65 8.34 39.89
C GLN A 780 64.55 9.52 39.49
N SER A 781 63.99 10.61 38.96
CA SER A 781 64.77 11.78 38.58
C SER A 781 65.43 12.48 39.78
N PHE A 782 64.83 12.42 40.98
CA PHE A 782 65.45 12.96 42.19
C PHE A 782 66.73 12.22 42.60
N MET A 783 66.99 11.01 42.08
CA MET A 783 68.30 10.38 42.24
C MET A 783 69.41 11.18 41.55
N LEU A 784 69.12 11.88 40.44
CA LEU A 784 70.09 12.76 39.80
C LEU A 784 70.40 13.95 40.70
N ASP A 785 69.37 14.61 41.25
CA ASP A 785 69.56 15.70 42.20
C ASP A 785 70.33 15.25 43.46
N TYR A 786 70.05 14.03 43.93
CA TYR A 786 70.81 13.43 45.02
C TYR A 786 72.29 13.23 44.63
N THR A 787 72.57 12.72 43.41
CA THR A 787 73.96 12.57 42.95
C THR A 787 74.68 13.90 42.77
N VAL A 788 74.00 14.93 42.26
CA VAL A 788 74.55 16.29 42.16
C VAL A 788 74.89 16.81 43.56
N LYS A 789 73.99 16.62 44.52
CA LYS A 789 74.20 17.03 45.90
C LYS A 789 75.31 16.27 46.63
N GLU A 790 75.54 15.00 46.29
CA GLU A 790 76.68 14.24 46.81
C GLU A 790 78.00 14.65 46.13
N MET A 791 77.98 15.01 44.84
CA MET A 791 79.14 15.61 44.17
C MET A 791 79.53 16.95 44.82
N ASP A 792 78.55 17.81 45.13
CA ASP A 792 78.77 19.08 45.84
C ASP A 792 79.32 18.92 47.27
N LYS A 793 79.27 17.72 47.87
CA LYS A 793 79.86 17.43 49.20
C LYS A 793 81.28 16.87 49.14
N LEU A 794 81.72 16.43 47.96
CA LEU A 794 83.04 15.84 47.71
C LEU A 794 84.09 16.90 47.34
N ASP A 795 83.65 18.08 46.88
CA ASP A 795 84.44 19.31 46.74
C ASP A 795 84.49 20.09 48.08
#